data_AF-A0A3C2EGC0-F1
#
_entry.id   AF-A0A3C2EGC0-F1
#
_cell.length_a   1.000
_cell.length_b   1.000
_cell.length_c   1.000
_cell.angle_alpha   90.00
_cell.angle_beta   90.00
_cell.angle_gamma   90.00
#
_symmetry.space_group_name_H-M   'P 1'
#
loop_
_entity.id
_entity.type
_entity.pdbx_description
1 polymer ?
#
loop_
_entity_poly.entity_id
_entity_poly.type
_entity_poly.pdbx_seq_one_letter_code
_entity_poly.pdbx_strand_id
1 'polypeptide(L)'
;MSRLIFFVFITLASFVIKAQDGTSLKHVLKVQIIPEKSYISVTDQISFPSTGDQVFFTLNSELKLTGWSKHVTIQKLNTLVESKDIGMDRDDAGSSKTGLLLSNYRVVFNDLTTGFSDFTIQYEGIISSPIEQSEENYQRGFSESPGIIDTMGVYLAGSSHWIPGFETPLMQFSMTTELPAPWKTVSQGKRLMSSVSGTHNIEIWEENMPQEEIFLIAAKFHEYSFQAGNVAAMAFLRSPDEALANKYLETTAQYLEMYRQLVGPFPYSKFALVENFWETGYGMPSFTLLGEKVIRFPFILHSSYPHELLHNWWGNSVYVDFESGNWCEGITAYMADHLIKEQRGQGAEYRRSTLQKYTDYVTADNDFPLNAFLSRHNAASEAVGYGKSSMMFHMLRLMLGDEIFVKAFQHFNRENAFRKASFGDIQKSFEKVADMDLSEFFDQWVNRTGAPKLSIQDVTFNDREVRFSLLQEQKGEPFSLEVPVLIHTTDGLVFHKALMYQKFQHYTIKLASSSFKIEVDPYFDLFRILDPLEVPASLSKAYGAKETLVILPEEVDAKRLAYYTQFIENWKSGNSGIFTIVKDGALKDLPADKTIWILDNKNRFANTFYASLEGHPVVKEKDQLSIFGQKIDHSKQSSIITSMHPANPDEVLVFFNIHDEKAIAGLNRKLPHYGKYSFLAFEGDEPENVVKGNWEVINSPLTKKEILGGNSENKTNPLDEKTAQYIHRSALAELAPVFSAERMMNDVAYLASADMQGRGLGTSELQIAAEYIQTAFAKAGLKPGLDGQSYFQSWTQSFEGKGTLNLNNVIGLLPGSDPGLADQPVVISAHYDHLGFGWPDVRPGNEGKIHFGADDNASGVAVLMEIARTVASNYQGSRPVLFVAFTGEEADLAGSRYFVKNYQINGVKPNYFANLNMDTNGRLFDNPLLVLGGNSAREWRFIFMGTEYVTGIKTELSLQDITSSDQSAFHEITVPAVQLFSGAHEDYHRPSDVVEKLDPAGLVKVATVAKEVLIYLGSRLDPMPFTGHPTGHPGLEPKDKPAGERRASTGTMPDFAYNGSGVRVGAITEGGPASKAGLLVGDVIVAMNDVPVKSLKAYSDELKKFVPGDKVRLEVIRDDQKFLFELELGAR
;
A
#
# COMPACT_ATOMS: atom_id res chain seq x y z
N MET A 1 -32.78 -14.13 57.32
CA MET A 1 -32.83 -13.03 56.35
C MET A 1 -31.52 -13.08 55.58
N SER A 2 -31.41 -13.77 54.45
CA SER A 2 -31.89 -13.44 53.09
C SER A 2 -30.64 -13.56 52.21
N ARG A 3 -30.31 -14.77 51.77
CA ARG A 3 -29.29 -15.00 50.73
C ARG A 3 -29.92 -14.60 49.39
N LEU A 4 -29.44 -13.52 48.79
CA LEU A 4 -29.81 -13.14 47.43
C LEU A 4 -28.90 -13.89 46.45
N ILE A 5 -29.53 -14.71 45.61
CA ILE A 5 -28.91 -15.45 44.52
C ILE A 5 -28.71 -14.47 43.35
N PHE A 6 -27.47 -14.27 42.92
CA PHE A 6 -27.14 -13.59 41.67
C PHE A 6 -27.32 -14.59 40.52
N PHE A 7 -28.38 -14.43 39.73
CA PHE A 7 -28.54 -15.15 38.47
C PHE A 7 -27.68 -14.46 37.40
N VAL A 8 -26.60 -15.11 36.99
CA VAL A 8 -25.85 -14.76 35.79
C VAL A 8 -26.63 -15.34 34.60
N PHE A 9 -27.25 -14.47 33.80
CA PHE A 9 -27.78 -14.84 32.50
C PHE A 9 -26.60 -15.08 31.55
N ILE A 10 -26.20 -16.33 31.40
CA ILE A 10 -25.39 -16.77 30.26
C ILE A 10 -26.35 -16.88 29.08
N THR A 11 -26.41 -15.85 28.25
CA THR A 11 -26.97 -15.95 26.90
C THR A 11 -26.03 -16.80 26.07
N LEU A 12 -26.25 -18.13 26.06
CA LEU A 12 -25.75 -18.99 24.99
C LEU A 12 -26.42 -18.52 23.70
N ALA A 13 -25.69 -17.73 22.91
CA ALA A 13 -25.99 -17.56 21.50
C ALA A 13 -25.71 -18.90 20.81
N SER A 14 -26.71 -19.78 20.81
CA SER A 14 -26.74 -20.93 19.93
C SER A 14 -26.75 -20.41 18.49
N PHE A 15 -25.59 -20.49 17.82
CA PHE A 15 -25.50 -20.47 16.37
C PHE A 15 -26.30 -21.66 15.84
N VAL A 16 -27.60 -21.46 15.66
CA VAL A 16 -28.40 -22.36 14.83
C VAL A 16 -28.02 -22.00 13.40
N ILE A 17 -27.07 -22.77 12.84
CA ILE A 17 -26.96 -22.91 11.40
C ILE A 17 -28.33 -23.42 10.96
N LYS A 18 -29.15 -22.53 10.43
CA LYS A 18 -30.40 -22.90 9.78
C LYS A 18 -29.98 -23.77 8.59
N ALA A 19 -30.12 -25.08 8.72
CA ALA A 19 -30.00 -25.99 7.60
C ALA A 19 -30.99 -25.50 6.53
N GLN A 20 -30.47 -24.89 5.47
CA GLN A 20 -31.28 -24.41 4.36
C GLN A 20 -31.67 -25.60 3.49
N ASP A 21 -32.92 -25.51 3.02
CA ASP A 21 -33.65 -26.52 2.26
C ASP A 21 -32.84 -27.11 1.10
N GLY A 22 -32.94 -28.43 0.90
CA GLY A 22 -32.21 -29.17 -0.12
C GLY A 22 -32.64 -28.79 -1.54
N THR A 23 -32.01 -27.77 -2.13
CA THR A 23 -32.27 -27.29 -3.50
C THR A 23 -31.05 -27.31 -4.42
N SER A 24 -29.90 -27.83 -3.97
CA SER A 24 -28.66 -27.90 -4.77
C SER A 24 -28.41 -29.29 -5.35
N LEU A 25 -27.83 -29.33 -6.55
CA LEU A 25 -27.29 -30.54 -7.17
C LEU A 25 -26.08 -31.05 -6.36
N LYS A 26 -25.89 -32.36 -6.22
CA LYS A 26 -24.70 -32.92 -5.57
C LYS A 26 -23.92 -33.82 -6.51
N HIS A 27 -22.63 -33.55 -6.63
CA HIS A 27 -21.66 -34.38 -7.35
C HIS A 27 -20.80 -35.19 -6.37
N VAL A 28 -20.61 -36.47 -6.67
CA VAL A 28 -19.58 -37.31 -6.02
C VAL A 28 -18.66 -37.83 -7.11
N LEU A 29 -17.50 -37.19 -7.21
CA LEU A 29 -16.56 -37.32 -8.33
C LEU A 29 -15.40 -38.23 -7.95
N LYS A 30 -15.04 -39.13 -8.87
CA LYS A 30 -13.74 -39.80 -8.90
C LYS A 30 -13.05 -39.43 -10.20
N VAL A 31 -11.95 -38.69 -10.09
CA VAL A 31 -11.27 -38.04 -11.20
C VAL A 31 -9.85 -38.59 -11.32
N GLN A 32 -9.52 -39.16 -12.46
CA GLN A 32 -8.16 -39.56 -12.80
C GLN A 32 -7.64 -38.63 -13.90
N ILE A 33 -6.47 -38.01 -13.68
CA ILE A 33 -5.84 -37.11 -14.66
C ILE A 33 -4.45 -37.64 -15.01
N ILE A 34 -4.14 -37.62 -16.30
CA ILE A 34 -2.83 -37.98 -16.85
C ILE A 34 -2.27 -36.76 -17.59
N PRO A 35 -1.49 -35.89 -16.92
CA PRO A 35 -1.02 -34.62 -17.49
C PRO A 35 -0.24 -34.78 -18.80
N GLU A 36 0.62 -35.79 -18.89
CA GLU A 36 1.42 -36.15 -20.08
C GLU A 36 0.59 -36.48 -21.32
N LYS A 37 -0.71 -36.74 -21.16
CA LYS A 37 -1.64 -37.10 -22.25
C LYS A 37 -2.77 -36.09 -22.42
N SER A 38 -2.76 -35.00 -21.66
CA SER A 38 -3.88 -34.05 -21.58
C SER A 38 -5.23 -34.71 -21.29
N TYR A 39 -5.20 -35.85 -20.59
CA TYR A 39 -6.31 -36.79 -20.50
C TYR A 39 -6.95 -36.78 -19.12
N ILE A 40 -8.28 -36.89 -19.11
CA ILE A 40 -9.10 -37.02 -17.90
C ILE A 40 -10.09 -38.18 -18.05
N SER A 41 -10.32 -38.90 -16.96
CA SER A 41 -11.41 -39.88 -16.80
C SER A 41 -12.15 -39.59 -15.51
N VAL A 42 -13.48 -39.54 -15.58
CA VAL A 42 -14.34 -39.18 -14.44
C VAL A 42 -15.44 -40.20 -14.28
N THR A 43 -15.66 -40.64 -13.05
CA THR A 43 -16.93 -41.23 -12.61
C THR A 43 -17.65 -40.22 -11.74
N ASP A 44 -18.85 -39.82 -12.14
CA ASP A 44 -19.66 -38.81 -11.47
C ASP A 44 -21.00 -39.40 -11.04
N GLN A 45 -21.24 -39.44 -9.72
CA GLN A 45 -22.56 -39.71 -9.16
C GLN A 45 -23.26 -38.39 -8.87
N ILE A 46 -24.37 -38.18 -9.55
CA ILE A 46 -25.11 -36.93 -9.58
C ILE A 46 -26.43 -37.16 -8.87
N SER A 47 -26.71 -36.36 -7.82
CA SER A 47 -27.95 -36.41 -7.06
C SER A 47 -28.68 -35.08 -7.13
N PHE A 48 -29.97 -35.12 -7.43
CA PHE A 48 -30.87 -33.98 -7.54
C PHE A 48 -31.75 -33.87 -6.29
N PRO A 49 -32.14 -32.64 -5.93
CA PRO A 49 -33.11 -32.41 -4.86
C PRO A 49 -34.55 -32.79 -5.28
N SER A 50 -34.88 -32.61 -6.56
CA SER A 50 -36.12 -33.08 -7.19
C SER A 50 -35.88 -33.31 -8.68
N THR A 51 -36.34 -34.42 -9.23
CA THR A 51 -36.24 -34.74 -10.67
C THR A 51 -37.61 -34.71 -11.35
N GLY A 52 -37.66 -34.20 -12.57
CA GLY A 52 -38.74 -34.54 -13.50
C GLY A 52 -38.46 -35.88 -14.19
N ASP A 53 -39.36 -36.32 -15.08
CA ASP A 53 -39.21 -37.60 -15.82
C ASP A 53 -37.95 -37.66 -16.72
N GLN A 54 -37.37 -36.49 -17.02
CA GLN A 54 -36.17 -36.35 -17.84
C GLN A 54 -35.33 -35.16 -17.35
N VAL A 55 -34.02 -35.25 -17.56
CA VAL A 55 -33.08 -34.14 -17.33
C VAL A 55 -32.15 -33.96 -18.54
N PHE A 56 -31.69 -32.73 -18.76
CA PHE A 56 -30.78 -32.38 -19.84
C PHE A 56 -29.47 -31.86 -19.27
N PHE A 57 -28.37 -32.20 -19.94
CA PHE A 57 -27.07 -31.62 -19.60
C PHE A 57 -26.19 -31.40 -20.83
N THR A 58 -25.26 -30.47 -20.69
CA THR A 58 -24.16 -30.24 -21.62
C THR A 58 -22.86 -30.81 -21.06
N LEU A 59 -21.97 -31.27 -21.95
CA LEU A 59 -20.62 -31.67 -21.60
C LEU A 59 -19.68 -31.27 -22.74
N ASN A 60 -18.43 -30.93 -22.44
CA ASN A 60 -17.40 -30.69 -23.45
C ASN A 60 -17.41 -31.79 -24.52
N SER A 61 -17.44 -31.41 -25.81
CA SER A 61 -17.58 -32.37 -26.92
C SER A 61 -16.42 -33.36 -27.05
N GLU A 62 -15.26 -33.02 -26.49
CA GLU A 62 -14.08 -33.89 -26.44
C GLU A 62 -14.20 -34.98 -25.35
N LEU A 63 -15.14 -34.85 -24.41
CA LEU A 63 -15.43 -35.84 -23.39
C LEU A 63 -16.53 -36.79 -23.85
N LYS A 64 -16.21 -38.08 -23.89
CA LYS A 64 -17.10 -39.15 -24.36
C LYS A 64 -17.64 -39.93 -23.18
N LEU A 65 -18.96 -40.12 -23.12
CA LEU A 65 -19.58 -41.04 -22.16
C LEU A 65 -19.16 -42.48 -22.46
N THR A 66 -18.66 -43.18 -21.44
CA THR A 66 -18.21 -44.58 -21.50
C THR A 66 -19.10 -45.53 -20.71
N GLY A 67 -19.92 -45.01 -19.78
CA GLY A 67 -20.87 -45.80 -19.00
C GLY A 67 -21.88 -44.95 -18.25
N TRP A 68 -23.00 -45.55 -17.85
CA TRP A 68 -24.01 -44.91 -16.99
C TRP A 68 -24.86 -45.96 -16.25
N SER A 69 -25.57 -45.54 -15.20
CA SER A 69 -26.41 -46.43 -14.38
C SER A 69 -27.52 -47.09 -15.19
N LYS A 70 -27.85 -48.35 -14.84
CA LYS A 70 -28.84 -49.17 -15.57
C LYS A 70 -30.27 -48.63 -15.53
N HIS A 71 -30.62 -47.85 -14.51
CA HIS A 71 -31.94 -47.26 -14.33
C HIS A 71 -32.15 -45.97 -15.14
N VAL A 72 -31.13 -45.50 -15.88
CA VAL A 72 -31.26 -44.37 -16.81
C VAL A 72 -30.88 -44.76 -18.24
N THR A 73 -31.51 -44.11 -19.20
CA THR A 73 -31.12 -44.14 -20.61
C THR A 73 -30.62 -42.75 -21.01
N ILE A 74 -29.41 -42.66 -21.54
CA ILE A 74 -28.83 -41.39 -22.01
C ILE A 74 -28.81 -41.37 -23.53
N GLN A 75 -29.37 -40.31 -24.11
CA GLN A 75 -29.36 -40.05 -25.55
C GLN A 75 -28.58 -38.76 -25.84
N LYS A 76 -27.55 -38.86 -26.68
CA LYS A 76 -26.89 -37.69 -27.27
C LYS A 76 -27.81 -37.02 -28.29
N LEU A 77 -28.02 -35.72 -28.17
CA LEU A 77 -28.79 -34.92 -29.11
C LEU A 77 -27.85 -34.41 -30.22
N ASN A 78 -28.32 -34.41 -31.48
CA ASN A 78 -27.50 -34.07 -32.66
C ASN A 78 -27.17 -32.56 -32.80
N THR A 79 -27.34 -31.78 -31.74
CA THR A 79 -27.05 -30.35 -31.69
C THR A 79 -25.83 -30.13 -30.82
N LEU A 80 -24.73 -29.71 -31.44
CA LEU A 80 -23.61 -29.09 -30.72
C LEU A 80 -24.00 -27.64 -30.40
N VAL A 81 -23.63 -27.19 -29.21
CA VAL A 81 -23.88 -25.83 -28.74
C VAL A 81 -22.53 -25.18 -28.46
N GLU A 82 -22.37 -23.92 -28.85
CA GLU A 82 -21.20 -23.13 -28.47
C GLU A 82 -21.29 -22.82 -26.98
N SER A 83 -20.22 -23.08 -26.23
CA SER A 83 -20.20 -22.81 -24.79
C SER A 83 -20.27 -21.31 -24.49
N LYS A 84 -20.77 -20.99 -23.30
CA LYS A 84 -20.74 -19.65 -22.72
C LYS A 84 -20.05 -19.76 -21.37
N ASP A 85 -19.29 -18.75 -21.00
CA ASP A 85 -18.70 -18.71 -19.66
C ASP A 85 -19.78 -18.65 -18.58
N ILE A 86 -19.47 -19.28 -17.45
CA ILE A 86 -20.31 -19.38 -16.28
C ILE A 86 -19.53 -18.88 -15.05
N GLY A 87 -20.25 -18.52 -13.98
CA GLY A 87 -19.63 -18.00 -12.77
C GLY A 87 -19.29 -16.51 -12.81
N MET A 88 -18.34 -16.12 -11.96
CA MET A 88 -17.84 -14.74 -11.84
C MET A 88 -17.00 -14.32 -13.05
N ASP A 89 -16.32 -15.27 -13.70
CA ASP A 89 -15.46 -15.06 -14.87
C ASP A 89 -16.24 -14.86 -16.19
N ARG A 90 -17.47 -14.32 -16.14
CA ARG A 90 -18.33 -14.00 -17.31
C ARG A 90 -17.83 -12.79 -18.12
N ASP A 91 -16.54 -12.48 -18.04
CA ASP A 91 -15.96 -11.23 -18.53
C ASP A 91 -16.21 -10.96 -20.02
N ASP A 92 -16.54 -12.01 -20.79
CA ASP A 92 -16.64 -12.00 -22.25
C ASP A 92 -18.08 -12.02 -22.80
N ALA A 93 -19.02 -11.32 -22.17
CA ALA A 93 -20.38 -11.17 -22.71
C ALA A 93 -20.45 -10.54 -24.12
N GLY A 94 -19.36 -9.91 -24.60
CA GLY A 94 -19.23 -9.33 -25.95
C GLY A 94 -18.54 -10.22 -27.01
N SER A 95 -17.76 -11.22 -26.61
CA SER A 95 -16.96 -12.11 -27.47
C SER A 95 -17.43 -13.55 -27.30
N SER A 96 -18.64 -13.85 -27.78
CA SER A 96 -19.33 -15.13 -27.63
C SER A 96 -18.69 -16.37 -28.28
N LYS A 97 -17.36 -16.49 -28.36
CA LYS A 97 -16.66 -17.64 -28.94
C LYS A 97 -15.45 -18.05 -28.12
N THR A 98 -15.66 -18.86 -27.10
CA THR A 98 -14.58 -19.68 -26.49
C THR A 98 -13.99 -20.69 -27.49
N GLY A 99 -14.65 -20.89 -28.65
CA GLY A 99 -14.33 -21.95 -29.62
C GLY A 99 -14.67 -23.36 -29.12
N LEU A 100 -15.13 -23.50 -27.87
CA LEU A 100 -15.39 -24.78 -27.23
C LEU A 100 -16.84 -25.23 -27.50
N LEU A 101 -16.97 -26.44 -28.06
CA LEU A 101 -18.24 -27.05 -28.44
C LEU A 101 -18.73 -27.99 -27.34
N LEU A 102 -20.04 -27.99 -27.12
CA LEU A 102 -20.72 -28.83 -26.12
C LEU A 102 -21.60 -29.88 -26.79
N SER A 103 -21.52 -31.10 -26.28
CA SER A 103 -22.48 -32.16 -26.58
C SER A 103 -23.68 -32.08 -25.64
N ASN A 104 -24.88 -32.05 -26.21
CA ASN A 104 -26.12 -32.12 -25.45
C ASN A 104 -26.56 -33.56 -25.21
N TYR A 105 -27.00 -33.85 -23.99
CA TYR A 105 -27.51 -35.15 -23.60
C TYR A 105 -28.88 -35.02 -22.95
N ARG A 106 -29.75 -35.98 -23.26
CA ARG A 106 -31.04 -36.19 -22.61
C ARG A 106 -30.97 -37.47 -21.79
N VAL A 107 -31.29 -37.38 -20.50
CA VAL A 107 -31.38 -38.51 -19.58
C VAL A 107 -32.86 -38.81 -19.33
N VAL A 108 -33.25 -40.08 -19.51
CA VAL A 108 -34.61 -40.58 -19.24
C VAL A 108 -34.53 -41.63 -18.15
N PHE A 109 -35.34 -41.48 -17.10
CA PHE A 109 -35.42 -42.46 -16.01
C PHE A 109 -36.32 -43.63 -16.43
N ASN A 110 -35.78 -44.86 -16.39
CA ASN A 110 -36.45 -46.04 -16.94
C ASN A 110 -37.55 -46.60 -16.01
N ASP A 111 -37.58 -46.19 -14.74
CA ASP A 111 -38.59 -46.57 -13.76
C ASP A 111 -38.92 -45.37 -12.85
N LEU A 112 -40.13 -44.83 -12.98
CA LEU A 112 -40.62 -43.68 -12.21
C LEU A 112 -41.26 -44.10 -10.87
N THR A 113 -41.44 -45.41 -10.62
CA THR A 113 -42.16 -45.92 -9.45
C THR A 113 -41.34 -45.92 -8.16
N THR A 114 -40.04 -45.69 -8.25
CA THR A 114 -39.04 -45.80 -7.17
C THR A 114 -38.56 -44.47 -6.61
N GLY A 115 -38.93 -43.33 -7.21
CA GLY A 115 -38.51 -42.01 -6.73
C GLY A 115 -37.00 -41.75 -6.85
N PHE A 116 -36.33 -42.28 -7.88
CA PHE A 116 -34.89 -42.04 -8.09
C PHE A 116 -34.60 -40.55 -8.30
N SER A 117 -33.73 -40.01 -7.46
CA SER A 117 -33.21 -38.65 -7.57
C SER A 117 -31.72 -38.62 -7.94
N ASP A 118 -31.09 -39.76 -8.24
CA ASP A 118 -29.68 -39.85 -8.59
C ASP A 118 -29.37 -40.79 -9.77
N PHE A 119 -28.19 -40.59 -10.38
CA PHE A 119 -27.60 -41.52 -11.36
C PHE A 119 -26.08 -41.34 -11.42
N THR A 120 -25.39 -42.31 -12.01
CA THR A 120 -23.94 -42.26 -12.21
C THR A 120 -23.64 -42.27 -13.69
N ILE A 121 -22.66 -41.47 -14.11
CA ILE A 121 -22.07 -41.50 -15.44
C ILE A 121 -20.56 -41.66 -15.37
N GLN A 122 -20.00 -42.20 -16.44
CA GLN A 122 -18.57 -42.28 -16.67
C GLN A 122 -18.25 -41.61 -18.00
N TYR A 123 -17.23 -40.77 -18.02
CA TYR A 123 -16.78 -40.10 -19.22
C TYR A 123 -15.29 -39.84 -19.19
N GLU A 124 -14.70 -39.73 -20.38
CA GLU A 124 -13.26 -39.53 -20.54
C GLU A 124 -12.94 -38.80 -21.85
N GLY A 125 -11.77 -38.18 -21.90
CA GLY A 125 -11.32 -37.48 -23.10
C GLY A 125 -10.11 -36.61 -22.87
N ILE A 126 -9.88 -35.70 -23.82
CA ILE A 126 -8.75 -34.77 -23.80
C ILE A 126 -9.28 -33.35 -23.54
N ILE A 127 -8.64 -32.63 -22.62
CA ILE A 127 -8.86 -31.20 -22.41
C ILE A 127 -7.51 -30.50 -22.57
N SER A 128 -7.38 -29.73 -23.65
CA SER A 128 -6.11 -29.10 -24.04
C SER A 128 -6.35 -27.79 -24.79
N SER A 129 -7.28 -26.97 -24.31
CA SER A 129 -7.51 -25.66 -24.93
C SER A 129 -6.26 -24.79 -24.75
N PRO A 130 -5.75 -24.16 -25.82
CA PRO A 130 -4.54 -23.35 -25.74
C PRO A 130 -4.70 -22.18 -24.77
N ILE A 131 -3.57 -21.67 -24.30
CA ILE A 131 -3.51 -20.41 -23.55
C ILE A 131 -3.44 -19.28 -24.58
N GLU A 132 -4.42 -18.40 -24.57
CA GLU A 132 -4.55 -17.31 -25.53
C GLU A 132 -4.52 -15.95 -24.81
N GLN A 133 -4.00 -14.93 -25.49
CA GLN A 133 -4.08 -13.53 -25.03
C GLN A 133 -5.28 -12.88 -25.69
N SER A 134 -6.27 -12.45 -24.91
CA SER A 134 -7.36 -11.61 -25.42
C SER A 134 -6.86 -10.18 -25.70
N GLU A 135 -7.55 -9.44 -26.58
CA GLU A 135 -7.20 -8.05 -26.91
C GLU A 135 -7.22 -7.12 -25.68
N GLU A 136 -8.07 -7.43 -24.70
CA GLU A 136 -8.15 -6.70 -23.42
C GLU A 136 -7.01 -7.06 -22.46
N ASN A 137 -6.65 -8.34 -22.40
CA ASN A 137 -5.56 -8.83 -21.57
C ASN A 137 -4.18 -8.52 -22.17
N TYR A 138 -4.09 -8.22 -23.46
CA TYR A 138 -2.86 -7.77 -24.14
C TYR A 138 -2.23 -6.55 -23.45
N GLN A 139 -3.06 -5.60 -23.00
CA GLN A 139 -2.58 -4.40 -22.28
C GLN A 139 -2.08 -4.70 -20.86
N ARG A 140 -2.51 -5.81 -20.26
CA ARG A 140 -2.14 -6.24 -18.89
C ARG A 140 -1.13 -7.39 -18.88
N GLY A 141 -0.88 -8.02 -20.02
CA GLY A 141 0.00 -9.18 -20.16
C GLY A 141 -0.58 -10.49 -19.61
N PHE A 142 -1.90 -10.57 -19.41
CA PHE A 142 -2.57 -11.80 -18.94
C PHE A 142 -2.99 -12.68 -20.11
N SER A 143 -3.22 -13.95 -19.80
CA SER A 143 -3.73 -14.94 -20.76
C SER A 143 -4.79 -15.80 -20.09
N GLU A 144 -5.62 -16.42 -20.90
CA GLU A 144 -6.74 -17.25 -20.44
C GLU A 144 -6.80 -18.57 -21.20
N SER A 145 -7.53 -19.51 -20.63
CA SER A 145 -7.87 -20.78 -21.27
C SER A 145 -9.22 -21.22 -20.73
N PRO A 146 -10.13 -21.72 -21.59
CA PRO A 146 -11.35 -22.36 -21.11
C PRO A 146 -11.06 -23.58 -20.23
N GLY A 147 -9.91 -24.23 -20.39
CA GLY A 147 -9.54 -25.43 -19.64
C GLY A 147 -8.37 -26.16 -20.28
N ILE A 148 -7.39 -26.54 -19.46
CA ILE A 148 -6.15 -27.15 -19.96
C ILE A 148 -5.61 -28.21 -18.99
N ILE A 149 -5.23 -29.36 -19.53
CA ILE A 149 -4.45 -30.39 -18.86
C ILE A 149 -3.13 -30.50 -19.63
N ASP A 150 -2.03 -30.14 -19.00
CA ASP A 150 -0.71 -30.18 -19.61
C ASP A 150 0.37 -30.63 -18.62
N THR A 151 1.55 -30.99 -19.12
CA THR A 151 2.74 -31.27 -18.29
C THR A 151 3.17 -30.10 -17.41
N MET A 152 2.85 -28.86 -17.79
CA MET A 152 3.09 -27.68 -16.97
C MET A 152 2.11 -27.58 -15.80
N GLY A 153 0.84 -27.93 -15.99
CA GLY A 153 -0.18 -27.83 -14.95
C GLY A 153 -1.58 -28.20 -15.45
N VAL A 154 -2.53 -28.24 -14.52
CA VAL A 154 -3.95 -28.48 -14.79
C VAL A 154 -4.75 -27.29 -14.31
N TYR A 155 -5.64 -26.81 -15.18
CA TYR A 155 -6.66 -25.82 -14.89
C TYR A 155 -7.99 -26.29 -15.47
N LEU A 156 -8.94 -26.58 -14.59
CA LEU A 156 -10.31 -26.95 -14.96
C LEU A 156 -11.26 -26.07 -14.17
N ALA A 157 -12.11 -25.35 -14.90
CA ALA A 157 -13.15 -24.45 -14.40
C ALA A 157 -14.49 -24.77 -15.07
N GLY A 158 -15.56 -24.08 -14.68
CA GLY A 158 -16.87 -24.21 -15.30
C GLY A 158 -16.86 -23.96 -16.81
N SER A 159 -16.06 -23.01 -17.28
CA SER A 159 -15.84 -22.70 -18.71
C SER A 159 -15.28 -23.88 -19.53
N SER A 160 -14.61 -24.84 -18.89
CA SER A 160 -14.12 -26.04 -19.57
C SER A 160 -15.21 -27.06 -19.85
N HIS A 161 -16.36 -26.95 -19.17
CA HIS A 161 -17.43 -27.94 -19.13
C HIS A 161 -16.91 -29.36 -18.89
N TRP A 162 -15.91 -29.49 -18.00
CA TRP A 162 -15.29 -30.77 -17.62
C TRP A 162 -16.20 -31.64 -16.75
N ILE A 163 -17.25 -31.04 -16.19
CA ILE A 163 -18.37 -31.72 -15.55
C ILE A 163 -19.67 -31.45 -16.32
N PRO A 164 -20.69 -32.32 -16.19
CA PRO A 164 -22.01 -32.07 -16.78
C PRO A 164 -22.63 -30.75 -16.30
N GLY A 165 -22.97 -29.86 -17.23
CA GLY A 165 -23.70 -28.63 -16.96
C GLY A 165 -25.21 -28.83 -17.04
N PHE A 166 -25.93 -28.49 -15.97
CA PHE A 166 -27.39 -28.57 -15.89
C PHE A 166 -28.02 -27.17 -15.84
N GLU A 167 -29.32 -27.05 -16.16
CA GLU A 167 -30.07 -25.80 -16.02
C GLU A 167 -30.35 -25.40 -14.55
N THR A 168 -29.91 -26.22 -13.58
CA THR A 168 -30.06 -25.95 -12.14
C THR A 168 -28.98 -25.02 -11.60
N PRO A 169 -29.29 -24.12 -10.64
CA PRO A 169 -28.46 -22.93 -10.40
C PRO A 169 -27.18 -23.13 -9.57
N LEU A 170 -27.12 -24.09 -8.63
CA LEU A 170 -25.97 -24.27 -7.73
C LEU A 170 -25.73 -25.75 -7.38
N MET A 171 -24.48 -26.10 -7.11
CA MET A 171 -24.01 -27.47 -6.86
C MET A 171 -23.14 -27.61 -5.60
N GLN A 172 -23.11 -28.80 -5.03
CA GLN A 172 -22.21 -29.23 -3.96
C GLN A 172 -21.36 -30.38 -4.49
N PHE A 173 -20.17 -30.61 -3.91
CA PHE A 173 -19.34 -31.71 -4.38
C PHE A 173 -18.48 -32.38 -3.30
N SER A 174 -18.21 -33.66 -3.54
CA SER A 174 -17.10 -34.41 -2.93
C SER A 174 -16.29 -35.04 -4.07
N MET A 175 -15.02 -34.69 -4.17
CA MET A 175 -14.15 -35.08 -5.28
C MET A 175 -12.92 -35.83 -4.78
N THR A 176 -12.73 -37.05 -5.27
CA THR A 176 -11.48 -37.81 -5.13
C THR A 176 -10.67 -37.67 -6.40
N THR A 177 -9.44 -37.18 -6.31
CA THR A 177 -8.53 -37.02 -7.44
C THR A 177 -7.39 -38.03 -7.36
N GLU A 178 -7.02 -38.63 -8.49
CA GLU A 178 -5.85 -39.51 -8.64
C GLU A 178 -4.94 -38.98 -9.76
N LEU A 179 -3.72 -38.55 -9.39
CA LEU A 179 -2.70 -38.04 -10.29
C LEU A 179 -1.33 -38.69 -10.02
N PRO A 180 -0.40 -38.76 -11.00
CA PRO A 180 0.95 -39.27 -10.75
C PRO A 180 1.70 -38.45 -9.69
N ALA A 181 2.38 -39.08 -8.73
CA ALA A 181 3.28 -38.36 -7.82
C ALA A 181 4.42 -37.69 -8.62
N PRO A 182 4.85 -36.45 -8.31
CA PRO A 182 4.52 -35.65 -7.12
C PRO A 182 3.39 -34.61 -7.33
N TRP A 183 2.49 -34.79 -8.30
CA TRP A 183 1.40 -33.83 -8.56
C TRP A 183 0.44 -33.72 -7.38
N LYS A 184 0.03 -32.50 -7.06
CA LYS A 184 -0.93 -32.16 -6.02
C LYS A 184 -2.03 -31.32 -6.62
N THR A 185 -3.21 -31.38 -6.01
CA THR A 185 -4.42 -30.72 -6.45
C THR A 185 -4.83 -29.62 -5.49
N VAL A 186 -5.56 -28.64 -6.00
CA VAL A 186 -6.27 -27.63 -5.23
C VAL A 186 -7.66 -27.49 -5.81
N SER A 187 -8.67 -27.48 -4.94
CA SER A 187 -10.06 -27.24 -5.30
C SER A 187 -10.72 -26.35 -4.23
N GLN A 188 -11.99 -26.00 -4.42
CA GLN A 188 -12.74 -25.24 -3.43
C GLN A 188 -12.98 -26.07 -2.14
N GLY A 189 -13.22 -25.39 -1.03
CA GLY A 189 -13.64 -26.02 0.22
C GLY A 189 -12.53 -26.72 0.98
N LYS A 190 -12.85 -27.85 1.63
CA LYS A 190 -11.97 -28.53 2.59
C LYS A 190 -11.24 -29.72 1.97
N ARG A 191 -9.93 -29.82 2.22
CA ARG A 191 -9.18 -31.07 1.97
C ARG A 191 -9.43 -32.06 3.10
N LEU A 192 -10.04 -33.20 2.80
CA LEU A 192 -10.32 -34.27 3.76
C LEU A 192 -9.17 -35.28 3.87
N MET A 193 -8.44 -35.50 2.78
CA MET A 193 -7.35 -36.46 2.70
C MET A 193 -6.30 -36.01 1.68
N SER A 194 -5.04 -36.30 1.99
CA SER A 194 -3.93 -36.29 1.02
C SER A 194 -3.01 -37.48 1.33
N SER A 195 -2.79 -38.36 0.36
CA SER A 195 -2.00 -39.58 0.55
C SER A 195 -1.33 -40.03 -0.75
N VAL A 196 -0.19 -40.72 -0.62
CA VAL A 196 0.49 -41.35 -1.75
C VAL A 196 0.12 -42.84 -1.75
N SER A 197 -0.45 -43.34 -2.84
CA SER A 197 -0.76 -44.76 -3.04
C SER A 197 -0.01 -45.28 -4.27
N GLY A 198 1.03 -46.09 -4.05
CA GLY A 198 1.91 -46.56 -5.12
C GLY A 198 2.64 -45.39 -5.79
N THR A 199 2.38 -45.16 -7.08
CA THR A 199 2.94 -44.05 -7.88
C THR A 199 2.00 -42.86 -8.03
N HIS A 200 0.85 -42.88 -7.37
CA HIS A 200 -0.17 -41.84 -7.50
C HIS A 200 -0.41 -41.10 -6.18
N ASN A 201 -0.67 -39.81 -6.27
CA ASN A 201 -1.23 -39.00 -5.21
C ASN A 201 -2.76 -39.07 -5.29
N ILE A 202 -3.38 -39.33 -4.15
CA ILE A 202 -4.83 -39.38 -3.96
C ILE A 202 -5.22 -38.30 -2.96
N GLU A 203 -6.07 -37.39 -3.40
CA GLU A 203 -6.60 -36.30 -2.57
C GLU A 203 -8.13 -36.28 -2.60
N ILE A 204 -8.73 -35.85 -1.49
CA ILE A 204 -10.19 -35.71 -1.37
C ILE A 204 -10.51 -34.27 -0.98
N TRP A 205 -11.32 -33.62 -1.82
CA TRP A 205 -11.85 -32.28 -1.64
C TRP A 205 -13.36 -32.33 -1.45
N GLU A 206 -13.89 -31.52 -0.53
CA GLU A 206 -15.33 -31.44 -0.26
C GLU A 206 -15.77 -29.99 -0.06
N GLU A 207 -16.86 -29.61 -0.72
CA GLU A 207 -17.60 -28.38 -0.47
C GLU A 207 -19.09 -28.69 -0.37
N ASN A 208 -19.65 -28.47 0.82
CA ASN A 208 -21.03 -28.77 1.15
C ASN A 208 -21.94 -27.53 1.05
N MET A 209 -21.37 -26.34 0.91
CA MET A 209 -22.12 -25.13 0.62
C MET A 209 -22.36 -25.00 -0.89
N PRO A 210 -23.54 -24.51 -1.34
CA PRO A 210 -23.84 -24.34 -2.76
C PRO A 210 -22.79 -23.51 -3.51
N GLN A 211 -22.28 -24.00 -4.64
CA GLN A 211 -21.29 -23.38 -5.53
C GLN A 211 -21.87 -23.18 -6.95
N GLU A 212 -21.41 -22.17 -7.69
CA GLU A 212 -21.77 -21.99 -9.11
C GLU A 212 -21.02 -22.95 -10.06
N GLU A 213 -19.82 -23.39 -9.67
CA GLU A 213 -18.95 -24.27 -10.47
C GLU A 213 -17.96 -25.06 -9.60
N ILE A 214 -17.23 -26.01 -10.20
CA ILE A 214 -16.18 -26.80 -9.54
C ILE A 214 -14.84 -26.54 -10.23
N PHE A 215 -13.88 -26.00 -9.48
CA PHE A 215 -12.51 -25.78 -9.93
C PHE A 215 -11.63 -26.97 -9.54
N LEU A 216 -10.74 -27.38 -10.44
CA LEU A 216 -9.68 -28.34 -10.16
C LEU A 216 -8.36 -27.85 -10.77
N ILE A 217 -7.46 -27.42 -9.89
CA ILE A 217 -6.10 -26.99 -10.24
C ILE A 217 -5.13 -28.09 -9.83
N ALA A 218 -4.11 -28.36 -10.64
CA ALA A 218 -3.04 -29.26 -10.22
C ALA A 218 -1.68 -28.85 -10.78
N ALA A 219 -0.64 -29.05 -10.00
CA ALA A 219 0.76 -28.92 -10.41
C ALA A 219 1.66 -29.70 -9.45
N LYS A 220 2.97 -29.65 -9.69
CA LYS A 220 3.98 -30.16 -8.74
C LYS A 220 4.21 -29.12 -7.64
N PHE A 221 3.25 -28.97 -6.74
CA PHE A 221 3.26 -27.91 -5.71
C PHE A 221 4.11 -28.24 -4.47
N HIS A 222 4.79 -27.22 -3.98
CA HIS A 222 5.28 -27.06 -2.62
C HIS A 222 4.19 -26.36 -1.80
N GLU A 223 3.88 -26.91 -0.62
CA GLU A 223 2.75 -26.45 0.20
C GLU A 223 3.24 -25.82 1.50
N TYR A 224 2.65 -24.69 1.85
CA TYR A 224 2.85 -23.97 3.10
C TYR A 224 1.49 -23.63 3.69
N SER A 225 1.36 -23.67 5.01
CA SER A 225 0.09 -23.36 5.66
C SER A 225 0.26 -23.00 7.12
N PHE A 226 -0.65 -22.17 7.63
CA PHE A 226 -0.86 -22.00 9.07
C PHE A 226 -2.33 -21.69 9.35
N GLN A 227 -2.70 -21.72 10.62
CA GLN A 227 -4.06 -21.51 11.06
C GLN A 227 -4.31 -20.01 11.34
N ALA A 228 -5.18 -19.37 10.56
CA ALA A 228 -5.63 -18.00 10.73
C ALA A 228 -7.01 -17.98 11.38
N GLY A 229 -7.05 -18.04 12.72
CA GLY A 229 -8.30 -18.22 13.46
C GLY A 229 -8.96 -19.56 13.11
N ASN A 230 -10.18 -19.56 12.58
CA ASN A 230 -10.88 -20.78 12.15
C ASN A 230 -10.61 -21.15 10.67
N VAL A 231 -9.83 -20.35 9.95
CA VAL A 231 -9.56 -20.54 8.52
C VAL A 231 -8.12 -21.03 8.33
N ALA A 232 -7.93 -22.04 7.50
CA ALA A 232 -6.59 -22.45 7.08
C ALA A 232 -6.08 -21.49 5.99
N ALA A 233 -5.03 -20.73 6.28
CA ALA A 233 -4.31 -19.95 5.26
C ALA A 233 -3.26 -20.86 4.62
N MET A 234 -3.24 -20.91 3.29
CA MET A 234 -2.38 -21.82 2.52
C MET A 234 -1.66 -21.09 1.37
N ALA A 235 -0.51 -21.61 0.96
CA ALA A 235 0.18 -21.21 -0.25
C ALA A 235 0.70 -22.45 -1.00
N PHE A 236 0.40 -22.53 -2.29
CA PHE A 236 0.81 -23.60 -3.20
C PHE A 236 1.73 -23.00 -4.26
N LEU A 237 3.04 -23.27 -4.15
CA LEU A 237 4.05 -22.73 -5.05
C LEU A 237 4.61 -23.85 -5.94
N ARG A 238 4.81 -23.58 -7.23
CA ARG A 238 5.44 -24.49 -8.19
C ARG A 238 6.94 -24.62 -7.96
N SER A 239 7.55 -23.56 -7.44
CA SER A 239 8.95 -23.53 -6.99
C SER A 239 9.00 -23.25 -5.49
N PRO A 240 9.88 -23.91 -4.72
CA PRO A 240 9.95 -23.68 -3.28
C PRO A 240 10.47 -22.26 -2.97
N ASP A 241 9.64 -21.45 -2.31
CA ASP A 241 10.00 -20.13 -1.80
C ASP A 241 9.23 -19.86 -0.50
N GLU A 242 9.81 -20.28 0.63
CA GLU A 242 9.18 -20.18 1.94
C GLU A 242 8.99 -18.72 2.40
N ALA A 243 9.92 -17.84 2.05
CA ALA A 243 9.82 -16.42 2.39
C ALA A 243 8.64 -15.75 1.67
N LEU A 244 8.45 -16.06 0.38
CA LEU A 244 7.30 -15.61 -0.37
C LEU A 244 5.99 -16.17 0.20
N ALA A 245 5.95 -17.48 0.45
CA ALA A 245 4.78 -18.14 1.02
C ALA A 245 4.37 -17.50 2.35
N ASN A 246 5.32 -17.29 3.26
CA ASN A 246 5.05 -16.69 4.57
C ASN A 246 4.48 -15.27 4.47
N LYS A 247 4.95 -14.44 3.52
CA LYS A 247 4.36 -13.11 3.28
C LYS A 247 2.88 -13.19 2.91
N TYR A 248 2.53 -14.09 1.99
CA TYR A 248 1.14 -14.29 1.60
C TYR A 248 0.28 -14.87 2.71
N LEU A 249 0.84 -15.80 3.48
CA LEU A 249 0.21 -16.39 4.65
C LEU A 249 -0.12 -15.32 5.71
N GLU A 250 0.86 -14.52 6.14
CA GLU A 250 0.65 -13.44 7.11
C GLU A 250 -0.38 -12.42 6.60
N THR A 251 -0.21 -12.00 5.35
CA THR A 251 -1.11 -11.04 4.68
C THR A 251 -2.54 -11.58 4.59
N THR A 252 -2.72 -12.87 4.32
CA THR A 252 -4.02 -13.54 4.32
C THR A 252 -4.70 -13.41 5.68
N ALA A 253 -3.99 -13.70 6.78
CA ALA A 253 -4.59 -13.60 8.11
C ALA A 253 -5.03 -12.17 8.46
N GLN A 254 -4.23 -11.17 8.09
CA GLN A 254 -4.57 -9.76 8.33
C GLN A 254 -5.83 -9.34 7.57
N TYR A 255 -5.93 -9.66 6.28
CA TYR A 255 -7.11 -9.32 5.49
C TYR A 255 -8.33 -10.14 5.88
N LEU A 256 -8.18 -11.43 6.21
CA LEU A 256 -9.28 -12.24 6.72
C LEU A 256 -9.89 -11.61 7.97
N GLU A 257 -9.07 -11.12 8.91
CA GLU A 257 -9.57 -10.46 10.12
C GLU A 257 -10.24 -9.12 9.81
N MET A 258 -9.64 -8.29 8.94
CA MET A 258 -10.21 -7.02 8.52
C MET A 258 -11.59 -7.22 7.87
N TYR A 259 -11.70 -8.11 6.88
CA TYR A 259 -12.96 -8.40 6.21
C TYR A 259 -13.95 -9.14 7.10
N ARG A 260 -13.50 -9.94 8.07
CA ARG A 260 -14.40 -10.53 9.08
C ARG A 260 -15.14 -9.45 9.86
N GLN A 261 -14.47 -8.35 10.17
CA GLN A 261 -15.09 -7.20 10.85
C GLN A 261 -15.98 -6.38 9.91
N LEU A 262 -15.61 -6.21 8.65
CA LEU A 262 -16.40 -5.44 7.67
C LEU A 262 -17.64 -6.19 7.15
N VAL A 263 -17.53 -7.48 6.88
CA VAL A 263 -18.53 -8.27 6.13
C VAL A 263 -19.12 -9.40 6.95
N GLY A 264 -18.36 -9.95 7.90
CA GLY A 264 -18.78 -11.09 8.73
C GLY A 264 -17.93 -12.33 8.50
N PRO A 265 -18.29 -13.48 9.09
CA PRO A 265 -17.47 -14.70 9.05
C PRO A 265 -17.05 -15.07 7.62
N PHE A 266 -15.80 -15.53 7.46
CA PHE A 266 -15.31 -16.02 6.17
C PHE A 266 -16.09 -17.28 5.76
N PRO A 267 -16.59 -17.36 4.51
CA PRO A 267 -17.55 -18.39 4.12
C PRO A 267 -16.96 -19.80 3.95
N TYR A 268 -15.64 -19.95 3.84
CA TYR A 268 -14.97 -21.23 3.58
C TYR A 268 -14.07 -21.68 4.73
N SER A 269 -13.66 -22.95 4.71
CA SER A 269 -12.70 -23.48 5.69
C SER A 269 -11.24 -23.07 5.44
N LYS A 270 -10.90 -22.65 4.22
CA LYS A 270 -9.54 -22.26 3.82
C LYS A 270 -9.55 -21.07 2.88
N PHE A 271 -8.44 -20.34 2.86
CA PHE A 271 -8.07 -19.48 1.74
C PHE A 271 -6.65 -19.84 1.29
N ALA A 272 -6.44 -20.01 -0.02
CA ALA A 272 -5.12 -20.35 -0.55
C ALA A 272 -4.64 -19.36 -1.62
N LEU A 273 -3.36 -18.98 -1.56
CA LEU A 273 -2.65 -18.54 -2.77
C LEU A 273 -2.25 -19.79 -3.57
N VAL A 274 -2.54 -19.81 -4.87
CA VAL A 274 -2.09 -20.87 -5.79
C VAL A 274 -1.29 -20.23 -6.93
N GLU A 275 -0.04 -20.67 -7.10
CA GLU A 275 0.82 -20.23 -8.19
C GLU A 275 0.44 -20.92 -9.50
N ASN A 276 0.08 -20.12 -10.50
CA ASN A 276 -0.27 -20.60 -11.82
C ASN A 276 0.95 -20.76 -12.73
N PHE A 277 0.80 -21.53 -13.81
CA PHE A 277 1.84 -21.75 -14.82
C PHE A 277 1.77 -20.77 -16.01
N TRP A 278 0.88 -19.80 -15.95
CA TRP A 278 0.86 -18.62 -16.81
C TRP A 278 0.37 -17.39 -16.04
N GLU A 279 0.58 -16.19 -16.58
CA GLU A 279 0.24 -14.96 -15.87
C GLU A 279 -1.28 -14.74 -15.81
N THR A 280 -1.81 -14.72 -14.59
CA THR A 280 -3.25 -14.67 -14.25
C THR A 280 -3.49 -13.86 -12.98
N GLY A 281 -4.76 -13.48 -12.78
CA GLY A 281 -5.26 -12.82 -11.59
C GLY A 281 -6.71 -13.22 -11.31
N TYR A 282 -6.95 -14.48 -10.91
CA TYR A 282 -8.32 -15.01 -10.72
C TYR A 282 -8.68 -15.20 -9.25
N GLY A 283 -9.84 -14.69 -8.84
CA GLY A 283 -10.41 -14.86 -7.50
C GLY A 283 -11.44 -15.99 -7.44
N MET A 284 -11.05 -17.15 -6.93
CA MET A 284 -11.91 -18.34 -6.87
C MET A 284 -12.51 -18.54 -5.47
N PRO A 285 -13.55 -19.38 -5.32
CA PRO A 285 -14.06 -19.71 -4.01
C PRO A 285 -13.01 -20.49 -3.20
N SER A 286 -12.62 -19.94 -2.05
CA SER A 286 -11.59 -20.43 -1.11
C SER A 286 -10.13 -20.38 -1.58
N PHE A 287 -9.80 -19.75 -2.71
CA PHE A 287 -8.42 -19.54 -3.15
C PHE A 287 -8.31 -18.53 -4.30
N THR A 288 -7.10 -18.03 -4.57
CA THR A 288 -6.80 -17.22 -5.75
C THR A 288 -5.70 -17.86 -6.57
N LEU A 289 -5.82 -17.78 -7.89
CA LEU A 289 -4.85 -18.32 -8.85
C LEU A 289 -4.11 -17.16 -9.51
N LEU A 290 -2.84 -17.01 -9.17
CA LEU A 290 -2.01 -15.88 -9.59
C LEU A 290 -0.77 -16.36 -10.37
N GLY A 291 -0.35 -15.58 -11.35
CA GLY A 291 0.81 -15.87 -12.19
C GLY A 291 2.15 -15.94 -11.44
N GLU A 292 3.07 -16.75 -11.95
CA GLU A 292 4.43 -16.91 -11.40
C GLU A 292 5.14 -15.55 -11.23
N LYS A 293 5.15 -14.67 -12.23
CA LYS A 293 5.81 -13.37 -12.05
C LYS A 293 4.98 -12.44 -11.17
N VAL A 294 3.65 -12.49 -11.32
CA VAL A 294 2.73 -11.65 -10.54
C VAL A 294 2.96 -11.81 -9.04
N ILE A 295 3.00 -13.04 -8.52
CA ILE A 295 3.09 -13.26 -7.07
C ILE A 295 4.39 -12.72 -6.45
N ARG A 296 5.44 -12.55 -7.26
CA ARG A 296 6.74 -12.06 -6.79
C ARG A 296 6.81 -10.53 -6.73
N PHE A 297 5.82 -9.83 -7.29
CA PHE A 297 5.76 -8.37 -7.18
C PHE A 297 5.21 -7.93 -5.83
N PRO A 298 5.97 -7.14 -5.04
CA PRO A 298 5.55 -6.82 -3.67
C PRO A 298 4.24 -6.03 -3.57
N PHE A 299 3.83 -5.30 -4.60
CA PHE A 299 2.59 -4.51 -4.54
C PHE A 299 1.34 -5.36 -4.57
N ILE A 300 1.41 -6.58 -5.10
CA ILE A 300 0.23 -7.43 -5.27
C ILE A 300 -0.45 -7.68 -3.93
N LEU A 301 0.33 -7.82 -2.85
CA LEU A 301 -0.16 -7.95 -1.47
C LEU A 301 -1.01 -6.76 -0.99
N HIS A 302 -0.92 -5.60 -1.65
CA HIS A 302 -1.62 -4.38 -1.28
C HIS A 302 -2.36 -3.72 -2.46
N SER A 303 -2.58 -4.48 -3.53
CA SER A 303 -3.43 -4.08 -4.65
C SER A 303 -4.42 -5.20 -4.98
N SER A 304 -4.03 -6.16 -5.80
CA SER A 304 -4.95 -7.15 -6.36
C SER A 304 -5.25 -8.29 -5.38
N TYR A 305 -4.29 -8.70 -4.54
CA TYR A 305 -4.50 -9.80 -3.61
C TYR A 305 -5.68 -9.59 -2.62
N PRO A 306 -5.79 -8.45 -1.93
CA PRO A 306 -6.95 -8.17 -1.08
C PRO A 306 -8.27 -8.07 -1.84
N HIS A 307 -8.25 -7.68 -3.12
CA HIS A 307 -9.40 -7.68 -4.01
C HIS A 307 -9.90 -9.11 -4.24
N GLU A 308 -9.02 -10.00 -4.68
CA GLU A 308 -9.35 -11.42 -4.92
C GLU A 308 -9.78 -12.15 -3.63
N LEU A 309 -9.16 -11.80 -2.49
CA LEU A 309 -9.56 -12.36 -1.21
C LEU A 309 -10.97 -11.93 -0.84
N LEU A 310 -11.34 -10.66 -1.05
CA LEU A 310 -12.67 -10.16 -0.74
C LEU A 310 -13.77 -10.77 -1.63
N HIS A 311 -13.44 -11.15 -2.88
CA HIS A 311 -14.38 -11.88 -3.73
C HIS A 311 -14.88 -13.20 -3.13
N ASN A 312 -14.26 -13.72 -2.07
CA ASN A 312 -14.77 -14.89 -1.36
C ASN A 312 -16.11 -14.63 -0.66
N TRP A 313 -16.38 -13.39 -0.24
CA TRP A 313 -17.71 -12.98 0.22
C TRP A 313 -18.60 -12.55 -0.96
N TRP A 314 -18.08 -11.71 -1.85
CA TRP A 314 -18.82 -11.11 -2.95
C TRP A 314 -18.46 -11.77 -4.28
N GLY A 315 -19.43 -12.39 -4.94
CA GLY A 315 -19.20 -13.11 -6.20
C GLY A 315 -18.96 -14.61 -6.00
N ASN A 316 -18.22 -15.02 -4.97
CA ASN A 316 -17.99 -16.46 -4.72
C ASN A 316 -18.87 -17.08 -3.64
N SER A 317 -19.45 -16.31 -2.71
CA SER A 317 -20.42 -16.82 -1.72
C SER A 317 -21.78 -16.16 -1.89
N VAL A 318 -21.86 -14.83 -1.86
CA VAL A 318 -23.04 -14.11 -2.31
C VAL A 318 -22.90 -13.93 -3.83
N TYR A 319 -23.61 -14.75 -4.59
CA TYR A 319 -23.52 -14.78 -6.04
C TYR A 319 -24.25 -13.59 -6.67
N VAL A 320 -23.77 -13.17 -7.83
CA VAL A 320 -24.36 -12.06 -8.58
C VAL A 320 -25.57 -12.55 -9.36
N ASP A 321 -26.70 -11.84 -9.24
CA ASP A 321 -27.79 -11.94 -10.20
C ASP A 321 -27.49 -11.06 -11.42
N PHE A 322 -26.77 -11.63 -12.39
CA PHE A 322 -26.38 -10.94 -13.63
C PHE A 322 -27.56 -10.44 -14.47
N GLU A 323 -28.79 -10.94 -14.28
CA GLU A 323 -29.97 -10.37 -14.96
C GLU A 323 -30.31 -8.96 -14.44
N SER A 324 -29.83 -8.62 -13.24
CA SER A 324 -30.06 -7.35 -12.55
C SER A 324 -28.80 -6.47 -12.42
N GLY A 325 -27.71 -6.87 -13.07
CA GLY A 325 -26.43 -6.17 -13.08
C GLY A 325 -25.44 -6.63 -12.01
N ASN A 326 -24.16 -6.49 -12.32
CA ASN A 326 -23.03 -6.89 -11.49
C ASN A 326 -22.69 -5.81 -10.46
N TRP A 327 -23.13 -6.02 -9.23
CA TRP A 327 -22.80 -5.13 -8.10
C TRP A 327 -21.46 -5.46 -7.43
N CYS A 328 -20.95 -6.67 -7.65
CA CYS A 328 -19.81 -7.24 -6.92
C CYS A 328 -18.53 -6.43 -7.14
N GLU A 329 -18.18 -6.16 -8.39
CA GLU A 329 -16.97 -5.42 -8.77
C GLU A 329 -16.85 -4.06 -8.09
N GLY A 330 -17.96 -3.31 -8.03
CA GLY A 330 -17.99 -1.99 -7.41
C GLY A 330 -17.80 -2.03 -5.89
N ILE A 331 -18.39 -3.03 -5.22
CA ILE A 331 -18.18 -3.23 -3.78
C ILE A 331 -16.74 -3.66 -3.51
N THR A 332 -16.22 -4.61 -4.27
CA THR A 332 -14.86 -5.11 -4.09
C THR A 332 -13.83 -4.00 -4.33
N ALA A 333 -14.00 -3.20 -5.38
CA ALA A 333 -13.17 -2.03 -5.63
C ALA A 333 -13.26 -0.99 -4.50
N TYR A 334 -14.45 -0.77 -3.91
CA TYR A 334 -14.60 0.16 -2.79
C TYR A 334 -13.98 -0.35 -1.49
N MET A 335 -14.24 -1.62 -1.14
CA MET A 335 -13.84 -2.20 0.15
C MET A 335 -12.44 -2.82 0.15
N ALA A 336 -11.78 -2.93 -1.01
CA ALA A 336 -10.38 -3.33 -1.14
C ALA A 336 -9.52 -2.21 -1.73
N ASP A 337 -9.69 -1.89 -3.02
CA ASP A 337 -8.77 -0.99 -3.74
C ASP A 337 -8.80 0.44 -3.18
N HIS A 338 -10.00 1.02 -3.05
CA HIS A 338 -10.18 2.34 -2.45
C HIS A 338 -9.81 2.32 -0.98
N LEU A 339 -10.24 1.30 -0.22
CA LEU A 339 -9.94 1.19 1.20
C LEU A 339 -8.44 1.18 1.50
N ILE A 340 -7.63 0.42 0.75
CA ILE A 340 -6.18 0.37 0.95
C ILE A 340 -5.53 1.72 0.61
N LYS A 341 -6.07 2.44 -0.37
CA LYS A 341 -5.64 3.82 -0.64
C LYS A 341 -6.05 4.76 0.48
N GLU A 342 -7.25 4.62 1.02
CA GLU A 342 -7.75 5.40 2.16
C GLU A 342 -6.88 5.17 3.41
N GLN A 343 -6.52 3.92 3.72
CA GLN A 343 -5.58 3.54 4.79
C GLN A 343 -4.20 4.21 4.64
N ARG A 344 -3.81 4.53 3.40
CA ARG A 344 -2.54 5.20 3.07
C ARG A 344 -2.68 6.72 2.93
N GLY A 345 -3.82 7.30 3.30
CA GLY A 345 -4.11 8.72 3.16
C GLY A 345 -4.34 9.18 1.71
N GLN A 346 -4.53 8.23 0.77
CA GLN A 346 -4.68 8.46 -0.67
C GLN A 346 -6.13 8.30 -1.16
N GLY A 347 -7.10 8.33 -0.24
CA GLY A 347 -8.51 8.07 -0.55
C GLY A 347 -9.13 9.11 -1.47
N ALA A 348 -8.84 10.40 -1.25
CA ALA A 348 -9.34 11.49 -2.08
C ALA A 348 -8.73 11.46 -3.49
N GLU A 349 -7.43 11.16 -3.60
CA GLU A 349 -6.76 10.99 -4.89
C GLU A 349 -7.32 9.82 -5.69
N TYR A 350 -7.64 8.71 -5.03
CA TYR A 350 -8.30 7.58 -5.69
C TYR A 350 -9.66 7.99 -6.23
N ARG A 351 -10.51 8.62 -5.42
CA ARG A 351 -11.83 9.12 -5.86
C ARG A 351 -11.72 10.12 -7.00
N ARG A 352 -10.83 11.10 -6.90
CA ARG A 352 -10.54 12.05 -7.99
C ARG A 352 -10.18 11.33 -9.28
N SER A 353 -9.31 10.32 -9.21
CA SER A 353 -8.91 9.53 -10.38
C SER A 353 -10.07 8.73 -10.97
N THR A 354 -10.97 8.22 -10.13
CA THR A 354 -12.19 7.53 -10.54
C THR A 354 -13.15 8.47 -11.28
N LEU A 355 -13.38 9.67 -10.75
CA LEU A 355 -14.22 10.69 -11.40
C LEU A 355 -13.62 11.19 -12.72
N GLN A 356 -12.29 11.33 -12.75
CA GLN A 356 -11.56 11.71 -13.96
C GLN A 356 -11.73 10.66 -15.06
N LYS A 357 -11.59 9.35 -14.75
CA LYS A 357 -11.84 8.27 -15.73
C LYS A 357 -13.25 8.33 -16.32
N TYR A 358 -14.27 8.55 -15.47
CA TYR A 358 -15.64 8.69 -15.97
C TYR A 358 -15.78 9.90 -16.89
N THR A 359 -15.21 11.06 -16.50
CA THR A 359 -15.23 12.29 -17.30
C THR A 359 -14.51 12.12 -18.65
N ASP A 360 -13.38 11.42 -18.68
CA ASP A 360 -12.53 11.29 -19.87
C ASP A 360 -13.06 10.22 -20.87
N TYR A 361 -13.69 9.14 -20.38
CA TYR A 361 -14.04 7.98 -21.21
C TYR A 361 -15.54 7.77 -21.46
N VAL A 362 -16.42 8.33 -20.62
CA VAL A 362 -17.87 8.10 -20.72
C VAL A 362 -18.54 9.28 -21.43
N THR A 363 -19.36 8.94 -22.42
CA THR A 363 -20.09 9.85 -23.31
C THR A 363 -21.55 9.45 -23.38
N ALA A 364 -22.41 10.30 -23.94
CA ALA A 364 -23.84 9.98 -24.08
C ALA A 364 -24.12 8.71 -24.91
N ASP A 365 -23.19 8.29 -25.79
CA ASP A 365 -23.38 7.15 -26.69
C ASP A 365 -22.95 5.81 -26.07
N ASN A 366 -22.09 5.83 -25.03
CA ASN A 366 -21.54 4.63 -24.40
C ASN A 366 -21.79 4.54 -22.88
N ASP A 367 -22.55 5.46 -22.29
CA ASP A 367 -22.97 5.42 -20.89
C ASP A 367 -24.16 4.48 -20.69
N PHE A 368 -24.23 3.82 -19.53
CA PHE A 368 -25.26 2.84 -19.19
C PHE A 368 -25.52 2.79 -17.67
N PRO A 369 -26.72 2.35 -17.24
CA PRO A 369 -27.05 2.23 -15.81
C PRO A 369 -26.31 1.05 -15.16
N LEU A 370 -26.08 1.09 -13.84
CA LEU A 370 -25.34 0.03 -13.13
C LEU A 370 -26.06 -1.33 -13.18
N ASN A 371 -27.41 -1.33 -13.23
CA ASN A 371 -28.18 -2.55 -13.40
C ASN A 371 -28.02 -3.24 -14.78
N ALA A 372 -27.34 -2.58 -15.72
CA ALA A 372 -26.97 -3.15 -17.02
C ALA A 372 -25.50 -3.55 -17.11
N PHE A 373 -24.70 -3.28 -16.07
CA PHE A 373 -23.29 -3.68 -16.03
C PHE A 373 -23.19 -5.20 -15.86
N LEU A 374 -22.38 -5.86 -16.69
CA LEU A 374 -22.12 -7.31 -16.58
C LEU A 374 -20.64 -7.55 -16.28
N SER A 375 -19.80 -7.02 -17.17
CA SER A 375 -18.34 -7.11 -17.09
C SER A 375 -17.69 -5.88 -17.72
N ARG A 376 -16.39 -5.70 -17.44
CA ARG A 376 -15.57 -4.70 -18.14
C ARG A 376 -15.21 -5.23 -19.51
N HIS A 377 -15.34 -4.38 -20.53
CA HIS A 377 -14.84 -4.65 -21.88
C HIS A 377 -14.13 -3.44 -22.56
N ASN A 378 -14.10 -2.29 -21.86
CA ASN A 378 -13.36 -1.09 -22.25
C ASN A 378 -13.28 -0.09 -21.07
N ALA A 379 -12.53 1.00 -21.26
CA ALA A 379 -12.35 2.04 -20.22
C ALA A 379 -13.66 2.70 -19.77
N ALA A 380 -14.66 2.86 -20.65
CA ALA A 380 -15.95 3.43 -20.29
C ALA A 380 -16.75 2.48 -19.39
N SER A 381 -16.80 1.19 -19.74
CA SER A 381 -17.46 0.17 -18.93
C SER A 381 -16.79 0.00 -17.56
N GLU A 382 -15.46 0.14 -17.46
CA GLU A 382 -14.74 0.18 -16.18
C GLU A 382 -15.17 1.38 -15.33
N ALA A 383 -15.18 2.57 -15.93
CA ALA A 383 -15.54 3.80 -15.24
C ALA A 383 -16.98 3.79 -14.71
N VAL A 384 -17.90 3.12 -15.41
CA VAL A 384 -19.27 2.91 -14.94
C VAL A 384 -19.33 1.79 -13.90
N GLY A 385 -19.01 0.55 -14.28
CA GLY A 385 -19.23 -0.64 -13.43
C GLY A 385 -18.45 -0.62 -12.13
N TYR A 386 -17.17 -0.21 -12.17
CA TYR A 386 -16.32 -0.08 -10.99
C TYR A 386 -16.44 1.32 -10.41
N GLY A 387 -16.23 2.35 -11.23
CA GLY A 387 -16.06 3.73 -10.76
C GLY A 387 -17.33 4.34 -10.18
N LYS A 388 -18.42 4.38 -10.96
CA LYS A 388 -19.72 4.89 -10.50
C LYS A 388 -20.27 4.07 -9.33
N SER A 389 -20.16 2.75 -9.39
CA SER A 389 -20.60 1.86 -8.30
C SER A 389 -19.81 2.11 -7.00
N SER A 390 -18.48 2.20 -7.07
CA SER A 390 -17.63 2.51 -5.92
C SER A 390 -17.98 3.87 -5.30
N MET A 391 -18.17 4.90 -6.12
CA MET A 391 -18.58 6.23 -5.64
C MET A 391 -20.00 6.27 -5.09
N MET A 392 -20.94 5.46 -5.62
CA MET A 392 -22.26 5.29 -5.04
C MET A 392 -22.17 4.75 -3.60
N PHE A 393 -21.38 3.71 -3.37
CA PHE A 393 -21.18 3.17 -2.02
C PHE A 393 -20.45 4.16 -1.10
N HIS A 394 -19.51 4.94 -1.63
CA HIS A 394 -18.87 6.01 -0.88
C HIS A 394 -19.88 7.07 -0.39
N MET A 395 -20.75 7.56 -1.28
CA MET A 395 -21.81 8.50 -0.93
C MET A 395 -22.80 7.89 0.06
N LEU A 396 -23.15 6.61 -0.09
CA LEU A 396 -24.03 5.90 0.86
C LEU A 396 -23.38 5.79 2.25
N ARG A 397 -22.08 5.52 2.32
CA ARG A 397 -21.29 5.53 3.58
C ARG A 397 -21.26 6.92 4.21
N LEU A 398 -21.17 8.00 3.43
CA LEU A 398 -21.20 9.38 3.92
C LEU A 398 -22.57 9.80 4.45
N MET A 399 -23.64 9.29 3.84
CA MET A 399 -25.02 9.53 4.26
C MET A 399 -25.33 8.83 5.58
N LEU A 400 -24.92 7.55 5.72
CA LEU A 400 -25.32 6.69 6.84
C LEU A 400 -24.31 6.64 8.00
N GLY A 401 -23.04 6.96 7.73
CA GLY A 401 -21.94 6.73 8.66
C GLY A 401 -21.42 5.29 8.66
N ASP A 402 -20.21 5.11 9.21
CA ASP A 402 -19.44 3.86 9.10
C ASP A 402 -20.11 2.68 9.79
N GLU A 403 -20.70 2.90 10.96
CA GLU A 403 -21.31 1.83 11.75
C GLU A 403 -22.52 1.20 11.03
N ILE A 404 -23.43 2.03 10.51
CA ILE A 404 -24.61 1.56 9.78
C ILE A 404 -24.18 0.88 8.47
N PHE A 405 -23.21 1.48 7.76
CA PHE A 405 -22.68 0.94 6.51
C PHE A 405 -22.11 -0.48 6.68
N VAL A 406 -21.26 -0.68 7.69
CA VAL A 406 -20.69 -2.00 8.02
C VAL A 406 -21.78 -2.99 8.42
N LYS A 407 -22.70 -2.59 9.32
CA LYS A 407 -23.80 -3.47 9.76
C LYS A 407 -24.73 -3.87 8.62
N ALA A 408 -24.96 -2.99 7.65
CA ALA A 408 -25.78 -3.28 6.47
C ALA A 408 -25.14 -4.35 5.58
N PHE A 409 -23.82 -4.30 5.34
CA PHE A 409 -23.14 -5.36 4.62
C PHE A 409 -23.04 -6.67 5.38
N GLN A 410 -22.83 -6.62 6.70
CA GLN A 410 -22.91 -7.82 7.54
C GLN A 410 -24.30 -8.46 7.49
N HIS A 411 -25.36 -7.65 7.48
CA HIS A 411 -26.73 -8.12 7.29
C HIS A 411 -26.91 -8.72 5.89
N PHE A 412 -26.49 -8.01 4.85
CA PHE A 412 -26.58 -8.46 3.45
C PHE A 412 -25.89 -9.82 3.23
N ASN A 413 -24.66 -9.97 3.73
CA ASN A 413 -23.93 -11.23 3.69
C ASN A 413 -24.69 -12.35 4.41
N ARG A 414 -25.15 -12.11 5.65
CA ARG A 414 -25.87 -13.13 6.44
C ARG A 414 -27.16 -13.62 5.77
N GLU A 415 -27.91 -12.73 5.11
CA GLU A 415 -29.17 -13.11 4.48
C GLU A 415 -29.00 -13.78 3.10
N ASN A 416 -27.87 -13.53 2.42
CA ASN A 416 -27.68 -13.92 1.02
C ASN A 416 -26.47 -14.83 0.75
N ALA A 417 -25.70 -15.23 1.77
CA ALA A 417 -24.60 -16.20 1.60
C ALA A 417 -25.10 -17.48 0.92
N PHE A 418 -24.38 -17.90 -0.11
CA PHE A 418 -24.66 -19.04 -0.99
C PHE A 418 -25.97 -18.95 -1.77
N ARG A 419 -26.38 -17.72 -2.13
CA ARG A 419 -27.54 -17.41 -2.96
C ARG A 419 -27.18 -16.31 -3.96
N LYS A 420 -27.96 -16.20 -5.03
CA LYS A 420 -27.89 -15.06 -5.95
C LYS A 420 -28.59 -13.85 -5.33
N ALA A 421 -27.99 -12.68 -5.49
CA ALA A 421 -28.50 -11.42 -4.97
C ALA A 421 -28.39 -10.29 -6.01
N SER A 422 -29.28 -9.31 -5.89
CA SER A 422 -29.36 -8.13 -6.76
C SER A 422 -29.00 -6.83 -6.01
N PHE A 423 -28.85 -5.72 -6.74
CA PHE A 423 -28.80 -4.37 -6.14
C PHE A 423 -30.01 -4.09 -5.25
N GLY A 424 -31.19 -4.64 -5.56
CA GLY A 424 -32.39 -4.50 -4.75
C GLY A 424 -32.30 -5.21 -3.39
N ASP A 425 -31.55 -6.30 -3.29
CA ASP A 425 -31.35 -7.00 -2.01
C ASP A 425 -30.31 -6.30 -1.12
N ILE A 426 -29.35 -5.61 -1.76
CA ILE A 426 -28.46 -4.65 -1.07
C ILE A 426 -29.30 -3.51 -0.51
N GLN A 427 -30.12 -2.85 -1.34
CA GLN A 427 -31.00 -1.77 -0.89
C GLN A 427 -31.84 -2.18 0.32
N LYS A 428 -32.56 -3.31 0.25
CA LYS A 428 -33.38 -3.82 1.36
C LYS A 428 -32.57 -4.03 2.65
N SER A 429 -31.32 -4.50 2.53
CA SER A 429 -30.46 -4.72 3.69
C SER A 429 -30.04 -3.39 4.33
N PHE A 430 -29.71 -2.39 3.51
CA PHE A 430 -29.40 -1.05 3.98
C PHE A 430 -30.61 -0.36 4.62
N GLU A 431 -31.78 -0.39 3.97
CA GLU A 431 -33.03 0.18 4.52
C GLU A 431 -33.40 -0.48 5.85
N LYS A 432 -33.22 -1.81 5.94
CA LYS A 432 -33.52 -2.56 7.16
C LYS A 432 -32.64 -2.18 8.34
N VAL A 433 -31.36 -1.93 8.11
CA VAL A 433 -30.39 -1.59 9.16
C VAL A 433 -30.41 -0.11 9.50
N ALA A 434 -30.59 0.76 8.50
CA ALA A 434 -30.65 2.21 8.68
C ALA A 434 -32.01 2.70 9.18
N ASP A 435 -33.07 1.90 9.04
CA ASP A 435 -34.46 2.29 9.29
C ASP A 435 -34.85 3.55 8.47
N MET A 436 -34.46 3.56 7.19
CA MET A 436 -34.61 4.69 6.27
C MET A 436 -34.98 4.19 4.88
N ASP A 437 -35.87 4.89 4.18
CA ASP A 437 -36.18 4.62 2.77
C ASP A 437 -35.03 5.13 1.88
N LEU A 438 -34.45 4.23 1.08
CA LEU A 438 -33.31 4.52 0.20
C LEU A 438 -33.70 4.39 -1.28
N SER A 439 -35.00 4.26 -1.58
CA SER A 439 -35.50 4.03 -2.94
C SER A 439 -35.05 5.13 -3.92
N GLU A 440 -35.14 6.40 -3.54
CA GLU A 440 -34.69 7.51 -4.40
C GLU A 440 -33.18 7.47 -4.65
N PHE A 441 -32.40 7.11 -3.62
CA PHE A 441 -30.94 7.01 -3.73
C PHE A 441 -30.52 5.89 -4.68
N PHE A 442 -31.07 4.69 -4.51
CA PHE A 442 -30.75 3.55 -5.37
C PHE A 442 -31.29 3.76 -6.79
N ASP A 443 -32.50 4.31 -6.97
CA ASP A 443 -33.03 4.57 -8.30
C ASP A 443 -32.14 5.51 -9.11
N GLN A 444 -31.69 6.63 -8.50
CA GLN A 444 -30.87 7.59 -9.23
C GLN A 444 -29.45 7.10 -9.56
N TRP A 445 -28.87 6.23 -8.73
CA TRP A 445 -27.49 5.78 -8.94
C TRP A 445 -27.40 4.43 -9.65
N VAL A 446 -28.39 3.55 -9.49
CA VAL A 446 -28.40 2.22 -10.10
C VAL A 446 -29.12 2.20 -11.45
N ASN A 447 -30.28 2.88 -11.56
CA ASN A 447 -31.15 2.75 -12.74
C ASN A 447 -30.98 3.89 -13.76
N ARG A 448 -30.44 5.05 -13.36
CA ARG A 448 -30.24 6.21 -14.26
C ARG A 448 -28.81 6.28 -14.81
N THR A 449 -28.68 6.75 -16.04
CA THR A 449 -27.41 7.16 -16.67
C THR A 449 -27.03 8.59 -16.28
N GLY A 450 -25.79 8.96 -16.60
CA GLY A 450 -25.22 10.29 -16.39
C GLY A 450 -24.72 10.54 -14.98
N ALA A 451 -24.18 11.74 -14.79
CA ALA A 451 -23.70 12.27 -13.52
C ALA A 451 -23.93 13.80 -13.47
N PRO A 452 -24.04 14.41 -12.27
CA PRO A 452 -24.15 15.86 -12.15
C PRO A 452 -22.85 16.55 -12.58
N LYS A 453 -22.96 17.74 -13.18
CA LYS A 453 -21.83 18.68 -13.36
C LYS A 453 -22.10 19.89 -12.48
N LEU A 454 -21.20 20.18 -11.54
CA LEU A 454 -21.41 21.21 -10.53
C LEU A 454 -20.61 22.48 -10.81
N SER A 455 -21.19 23.64 -10.50
CA SER A 455 -20.48 24.93 -10.44
C SER A 455 -21.04 25.80 -9.32
N ILE A 456 -20.23 26.76 -8.83
CA ILE A 456 -20.68 27.77 -7.86
C ILE A 456 -20.75 29.16 -8.48
N GLN A 457 -21.78 29.91 -8.14
CA GLN A 457 -22.00 31.30 -8.59
C GLN A 457 -22.48 32.19 -7.44
N ASP A 458 -22.56 33.50 -7.69
CA ASP A 458 -23.07 34.51 -6.76
C ASP A 458 -22.43 34.48 -5.36
N VAL A 459 -21.16 34.06 -5.28
CA VAL A 459 -20.45 33.95 -4.01
C VAL A 459 -20.21 35.33 -3.44
N THR A 460 -20.77 35.59 -2.26
CA THR A 460 -20.55 36.82 -1.50
C THR A 460 -20.08 36.47 -0.09
N PHE A 461 -18.95 37.05 0.30
CA PHE A 461 -18.39 36.96 1.64
C PHE A 461 -18.82 38.19 2.42
N ASN A 462 -19.62 38.00 3.47
CA ASN A 462 -19.97 39.02 4.44
C ASN A 462 -19.34 38.65 5.80
N ASP A 463 -19.23 39.62 6.70
CA ASP A 463 -18.50 39.48 7.97
C ASP A 463 -18.93 38.28 8.85
N ARG A 464 -20.18 37.84 8.75
CA ARG A 464 -20.70 36.67 9.49
C ARG A 464 -21.62 35.77 8.66
N GLU A 465 -21.50 35.86 7.34
CA GLU A 465 -22.38 35.14 6.43
C GLU A 465 -21.69 34.92 5.08
N VAL A 466 -21.82 33.71 4.54
CA VAL A 466 -21.48 33.44 3.13
C VAL A 466 -22.75 33.10 2.38
N ARG A 467 -22.95 33.72 1.22
CA ARG A 467 -24.03 33.36 0.28
C ARG A 467 -23.43 32.87 -1.01
N PHE A 468 -24.06 31.87 -1.61
CA PHE A 468 -23.64 31.30 -2.88
C PHE A 468 -24.81 30.54 -3.52
N SER A 469 -24.69 30.30 -4.81
CA SER A 469 -25.60 29.49 -5.61
C SER A 469 -24.87 28.24 -6.07
N LEU A 470 -25.47 27.05 -5.91
CA LEU A 470 -25.00 25.82 -6.55
C LEU A 470 -25.80 25.56 -7.82
N LEU A 471 -25.09 25.13 -8.87
CA LEU A 471 -25.67 24.80 -10.17
C LEU A 471 -25.37 23.35 -10.55
N GLN A 472 -26.34 22.70 -11.18
CA GLN A 472 -26.24 21.39 -11.83
C GLN A 472 -26.39 21.58 -13.35
N GLU A 473 -25.28 21.60 -14.07
CA GLU A 473 -25.20 22.04 -15.47
C GLU A 473 -25.50 20.94 -16.51
N GLN A 474 -25.59 19.67 -16.07
CA GLN A 474 -25.87 18.56 -16.97
C GLN A 474 -27.24 18.71 -17.67
N LYS A 475 -27.43 18.10 -18.85
CA LYS A 475 -28.69 18.22 -19.62
C LYS A 475 -29.90 17.50 -18.99
N GLY A 476 -29.68 16.36 -18.33
CA GLY A 476 -30.76 15.54 -17.74
C GLY A 476 -31.35 16.13 -16.46
N GLU A 477 -32.27 15.43 -15.82
CA GLU A 477 -32.88 15.86 -14.55
C GLU A 477 -31.85 16.10 -13.44
N PRO A 478 -32.14 16.97 -12.45
CA PRO A 478 -31.26 17.14 -11.29
C PRO A 478 -31.09 15.82 -10.53
N PHE A 479 -29.91 15.66 -9.93
CA PHE A 479 -29.62 14.64 -8.93
C PHE A 479 -29.88 15.23 -7.54
N SER A 480 -30.29 14.37 -6.61
CA SER A 480 -30.43 14.71 -5.20
C SER A 480 -29.09 14.44 -4.51
N LEU A 481 -28.44 15.50 -4.02
CA LEU A 481 -27.05 15.48 -3.53
C LEU A 481 -26.94 16.10 -2.14
N GLU A 482 -26.19 15.46 -1.25
CA GLU A 482 -25.64 16.11 -0.04
C GLU A 482 -24.28 16.73 -0.36
N VAL A 483 -24.25 17.97 -0.82
CA VAL A 483 -23.03 18.60 -1.32
C VAL A 483 -22.14 19.05 -0.15
N PRO A 484 -20.90 18.52 -0.02
CA PRO A 484 -19.97 18.99 1.01
C PRO A 484 -19.42 20.38 0.65
N VAL A 485 -19.48 21.31 1.59
CA VAL A 485 -19.02 22.69 1.43
C VAL A 485 -18.08 23.03 2.58
N LEU A 486 -16.84 23.41 2.24
CA LEU A 486 -15.82 23.84 3.18
C LEU A 486 -15.63 25.35 3.07
N ILE A 487 -15.76 26.04 4.20
CA ILE A 487 -15.66 27.50 4.28
C ILE A 487 -14.48 27.85 5.16
N HIS A 488 -13.55 28.65 4.63
CA HIS A 488 -12.41 29.16 5.38
C HIS A 488 -12.79 30.48 6.02
N THR A 489 -12.62 30.54 7.32
CA THR A 489 -12.88 31.71 8.17
C THR A 489 -11.61 32.14 8.87
N THR A 490 -11.63 33.36 9.41
CA THR A 490 -10.53 33.93 10.18
C THR A 490 -10.18 33.12 11.44
N ASP A 491 -11.14 32.35 11.97
CA ASP A 491 -10.97 31.52 13.18
C ASP A 491 -10.82 30.02 12.89
N GLY A 492 -10.76 29.61 11.60
CA GLY A 492 -10.63 28.20 11.22
C GLY A 492 -11.57 27.80 10.08
N LEU A 493 -11.86 26.50 9.98
CA LEU A 493 -12.68 25.95 8.88
C LEU A 493 -14.08 25.59 9.39
N VAL A 494 -15.09 25.84 8.55
CA VAL A 494 -16.48 25.47 8.79
C VAL A 494 -16.93 24.53 7.68
N PHE A 495 -17.36 23.32 8.06
CA PHE A 495 -17.94 22.35 7.15
C PHE A 495 -19.47 22.45 7.15
N HIS A 496 -20.08 22.40 5.98
CA HIS A 496 -21.52 22.44 5.80
C HIS A 496 -21.97 21.43 4.74
N LYS A 497 -23.06 20.70 5.00
CA LYS A 497 -23.71 19.84 4.01
C LYS A 497 -24.88 20.59 3.35
N ALA A 498 -24.73 20.95 2.09
CA ALA A 498 -25.75 21.64 1.30
C ALA A 498 -26.62 20.62 0.54
N LEU A 499 -27.87 20.45 0.97
CA LEU A 499 -28.83 19.57 0.29
C LEU A 499 -29.31 20.19 -1.02
N MET A 500 -28.99 19.58 -2.15
CA MET A 500 -29.30 20.08 -3.50
C MET A 500 -30.17 19.10 -4.26
N TYR A 501 -31.36 19.52 -4.68
CA TYR A 501 -32.32 18.70 -5.44
C TYR A 501 -32.88 19.43 -6.69
N GLN A 502 -32.37 20.64 -6.96
CA GLN A 502 -32.75 21.45 -8.12
C GLN A 502 -31.53 21.75 -8.98
N LYS A 503 -31.79 22.18 -10.23
CA LYS A 503 -30.75 22.63 -11.16
C LYS A 503 -29.97 23.85 -10.67
N PHE A 504 -30.62 24.67 -9.87
CA PHE A 504 -30.09 25.90 -9.34
C PHE A 504 -30.67 26.08 -7.94
N GLN A 505 -29.83 26.26 -6.93
CA GLN A 505 -30.27 26.43 -5.56
C GLN A 505 -29.38 27.41 -4.80
N HIS A 506 -30.01 28.31 -4.06
CA HIS A 506 -29.33 29.35 -3.27
C HIS A 506 -29.13 28.90 -1.82
N TYR A 507 -27.97 29.25 -1.28
CA TYR A 507 -27.59 28.97 0.11
C TYR A 507 -27.14 30.23 0.82
N THR A 508 -27.40 30.26 2.12
CA THR A 508 -26.95 31.31 3.02
C THR A 508 -26.53 30.66 4.32
N ILE A 509 -25.23 30.71 4.61
CA ILE A 509 -24.64 30.07 5.78
C ILE A 509 -24.17 31.14 6.74
N LYS A 510 -24.69 31.10 7.97
CA LYS A 510 -24.28 31.99 9.05
C LYS A 510 -23.01 31.46 9.70
N LEU A 511 -22.05 32.36 9.95
CA LEU A 511 -20.73 32.05 10.46
C LEU A 511 -20.46 32.81 11.75
N ALA A 512 -19.60 32.27 12.60
CA ALA A 512 -19.16 32.94 13.83
C ALA A 512 -18.18 34.10 13.54
N SER A 513 -17.41 33.97 12.45
CA SER A 513 -16.34 34.88 12.04
C SER A 513 -16.29 35.04 10.52
N SER A 514 -15.51 36.03 10.06
CA SER A 514 -15.46 36.42 8.65
C SER A 514 -14.85 35.32 7.79
N SER A 515 -15.53 34.96 6.70
CA SER A 515 -15.06 34.02 5.68
C SER A 515 -14.32 34.70 4.55
N PHE A 516 -13.36 34.00 3.94
CA PHE A 516 -12.59 34.51 2.80
C PHE A 516 -12.40 33.49 1.66
N LYS A 517 -12.76 32.22 1.86
CA LYS A 517 -12.70 31.17 0.82
C LYS A 517 -13.84 30.18 1.03
N ILE A 518 -14.40 29.70 -0.07
CA ILE A 518 -15.36 28.58 -0.12
C ILE A 518 -14.85 27.55 -1.12
N GLU A 519 -14.96 26.28 -0.76
CA GLU A 519 -14.65 25.12 -1.58
C GLU A 519 -15.82 24.15 -1.55
N VAL A 520 -16.24 23.68 -2.71
CA VAL A 520 -17.32 22.69 -2.84
C VAL A 520 -16.73 21.37 -3.28
N ASP A 521 -17.10 20.31 -2.57
CA ASP A 521 -16.60 18.95 -2.77
C ASP A 521 -15.06 18.83 -2.84
N PRO A 522 -14.31 19.42 -1.87
CA PRO A 522 -12.83 19.48 -1.95
C PRO A 522 -12.14 18.11 -1.87
N TYR A 523 -12.84 17.07 -1.41
CA TYR A 523 -12.32 15.71 -1.25
C TYR A 523 -12.89 14.71 -2.27
N PHE A 524 -13.59 15.21 -3.31
CA PHE A 524 -14.17 14.38 -4.36
C PHE A 524 -15.08 13.28 -3.81
N ASP A 525 -15.94 13.65 -2.87
CA ASP A 525 -16.86 12.76 -2.15
C ASP A 525 -18.12 12.46 -2.98
N LEU A 526 -18.43 13.28 -4.00
CA LEU A 526 -19.59 13.12 -4.86
C LEU A 526 -19.24 12.41 -6.18
N PHE A 527 -20.12 11.51 -6.63
CA PHE A 527 -20.07 11.07 -8.02
C PHE A 527 -20.57 12.19 -8.95
N ARG A 528 -19.67 12.76 -9.75
CA ARG A 528 -19.93 13.89 -10.64
C ARG A 528 -18.96 13.92 -11.82
N ILE A 529 -19.34 14.66 -12.86
CA ILE A 529 -18.44 15.05 -13.94
C ILE A 529 -17.53 16.15 -13.40
N LEU A 530 -16.21 15.97 -13.56
CA LEU A 530 -15.24 17.00 -13.18
C LEU A 530 -15.22 18.09 -14.25
N ASP A 531 -15.18 19.35 -13.84
CA ASP A 531 -14.83 20.40 -14.77
C ASP A 531 -13.33 20.26 -15.16
N PRO A 532 -12.93 20.56 -16.40
CA PRO A 532 -11.53 20.47 -16.80
C PRO A 532 -10.58 21.28 -15.92
N LEU A 533 -11.07 22.35 -15.27
CA LEU A 533 -10.29 23.17 -14.34
C LEU A 533 -10.19 22.58 -12.92
N GLU A 534 -10.72 21.39 -12.68
CA GLU A 534 -10.61 20.64 -11.41
C GLU A 534 -9.58 19.52 -11.46
N VAL A 535 -9.05 19.24 -12.66
CA VAL A 535 -8.01 18.24 -12.90
C VAL A 535 -6.77 18.91 -13.47
N PRO A 536 -5.57 18.48 -13.07
CA PRO A 536 -4.36 19.00 -13.69
C PRO A 536 -4.28 18.54 -15.16
N ALA A 537 -3.68 19.37 -16.02
CA ALA A 537 -3.28 18.91 -17.34
C ALA A 537 -2.39 17.66 -17.18
N SER A 538 -2.69 16.58 -17.90
CA SER A 538 -1.99 15.30 -17.77
C SER A 538 -1.72 14.67 -19.13
N LEU A 539 -0.78 13.73 -19.15
CA LEU A 539 -0.49 12.94 -20.34
C LEU A 539 -1.66 12.05 -20.76
N SER A 540 -2.45 11.52 -19.81
CA SER A 540 -3.62 10.68 -20.10
C SER A 540 -4.67 11.45 -20.89
N LYS A 541 -4.88 12.73 -20.54
CA LYS A 541 -5.77 13.62 -21.28
C LYS A 541 -5.26 13.86 -22.71
N ALA A 542 -3.95 14.06 -22.87
CA ALA A 542 -3.33 14.17 -24.19
C ALA A 542 -3.44 12.88 -25.02
N TYR A 543 -3.35 11.71 -24.39
CA TYR A 543 -3.43 10.41 -25.06
C TYR A 543 -4.85 10.02 -25.48
N GLY A 544 -5.86 10.47 -24.72
CA GLY A 544 -7.28 10.25 -25.01
C GLY A 544 -7.88 11.22 -26.03
N ALA A 545 -7.12 12.20 -26.51
CA ALA A 545 -7.61 13.19 -27.46
C ALA A 545 -8.01 12.57 -28.80
N LYS A 546 -9.21 12.90 -29.30
CA LYS A 546 -9.72 12.42 -30.60
C LYS A 546 -8.87 12.91 -31.78
N GLU A 547 -8.42 14.16 -31.69
CA GLU A 547 -7.57 14.80 -32.69
C GLU A 547 -6.33 15.40 -32.02
N THR A 548 -5.17 15.05 -32.54
CA THR A 548 -3.87 15.55 -32.06
C THR A 548 -3.13 16.25 -33.20
N LEU A 549 -2.73 17.50 -32.96
CA LEU A 549 -1.85 18.26 -33.84
C LEU A 549 -0.42 18.24 -33.30
N VAL A 550 0.51 17.66 -34.04
CA VAL A 550 1.94 17.68 -33.72
C VAL A 550 2.64 18.76 -34.52
N ILE A 551 3.31 19.66 -33.81
CA ILE A 551 4.04 20.79 -34.37
C ILE A 551 5.53 20.53 -34.21
N LEU A 552 6.18 20.28 -35.35
CA LEU A 552 7.63 20.17 -35.46
C LEU A 552 8.27 21.56 -35.67
N PRO A 553 9.47 21.82 -35.13
CA PRO A 553 10.18 23.07 -35.38
C PRO A 553 10.65 23.13 -36.85
N GLU A 554 10.47 24.26 -37.53
CA GLU A 554 10.96 24.45 -38.89
C GLU A 554 12.49 24.63 -38.94
N GLU A 555 13.06 25.34 -37.95
CA GLU A 555 14.49 25.65 -37.84
C GLU A 555 15.22 24.74 -36.83
N VAL A 556 15.27 23.44 -37.09
CA VAL A 556 16.05 22.46 -36.31
C VAL A 556 17.00 21.66 -37.22
N ASP A 557 18.10 21.12 -36.67
CA ASP A 557 19.00 20.29 -37.46
C ASP A 557 18.34 18.98 -37.90
N ALA A 558 18.78 18.45 -39.05
CA ALA A 558 18.17 17.29 -39.68
C ALA A 558 18.20 16.03 -38.81
N LYS A 559 19.21 15.88 -37.94
CA LYS A 559 19.33 14.74 -37.03
C LYS A 559 18.24 14.79 -35.97
N ARG A 560 18.03 15.96 -35.34
CA ARG A 560 16.91 16.20 -34.41
C ARG A 560 15.55 15.98 -35.04
N LEU A 561 15.32 16.54 -36.22
CA LEU A 561 14.05 16.40 -36.92
C LEU A 561 13.74 14.92 -37.21
N ALA A 562 14.73 14.14 -37.63
CA ALA A 562 14.57 12.73 -37.94
C ALA A 562 14.10 11.93 -36.73
N TYR A 563 14.66 12.18 -35.56
CA TYR A 563 14.36 11.37 -34.38
C TYR A 563 13.03 11.78 -33.71
N TYR A 564 12.61 13.06 -33.78
CA TYR A 564 11.24 13.46 -33.41
C TYR A 564 10.21 12.82 -34.34
N THR A 565 10.51 12.79 -35.65
CA THR A 565 9.65 12.12 -36.63
C THR A 565 9.55 10.62 -36.33
N GLN A 566 10.67 9.96 -36.02
CA GLN A 566 10.70 8.56 -35.63
C GLN A 566 9.86 8.30 -34.37
N PHE A 567 9.97 9.16 -33.35
CA PHE A 567 9.14 9.06 -32.15
C PHE A 567 7.64 9.16 -32.49
N ILE A 568 7.23 10.14 -33.30
CA ILE A 568 5.82 10.33 -33.67
C ILE A 568 5.28 9.16 -34.49
N GLU A 569 6.03 8.65 -35.46
CA GLU A 569 5.58 7.52 -36.28
C GLU A 569 5.38 6.26 -35.42
N ASN A 570 6.31 5.99 -34.50
CA ASN A 570 6.13 4.90 -33.52
C ASN A 570 4.88 5.13 -32.68
N TRP A 571 4.66 6.36 -32.20
CA TRP A 571 3.51 6.71 -31.39
C TRP A 571 2.17 6.55 -32.15
N LYS A 572 2.11 7.05 -33.38
CA LYS A 572 0.93 7.00 -34.25
C LYS A 572 0.51 5.57 -34.56
N SER A 573 1.46 4.66 -34.78
CA SER A 573 1.16 3.25 -35.04
C SER A 573 0.52 2.51 -33.86
N GLY A 574 0.65 3.04 -32.64
CA GLY A 574 0.04 2.48 -31.43
C GLY A 574 -1.22 3.19 -30.93
N ASN A 575 -1.76 4.19 -31.64
CA ASN A 575 -2.91 4.98 -31.19
C ASN A 575 -3.96 5.17 -32.30
N SER A 576 -5.24 5.02 -31.95
CA SER A 576 -6.38 5.11 -32.87
C SER A 576 -6.85 6.53 -33.18
N GLY A 577 -6.31 7.56 -32.51
CA GLY A 577 -6.62 8.97 -32.73
C GLY A 577 -6.16 9.53 -34.08
N ILE A 578 -6.72 10.67 -34.48
CA ILE A 578 -6.34 11.37 -35.73
C ILE A 578 -5.12 12.25 -35.45
N PHE A 579 -3.97 11.90 -36.04
CA PHE A 579 -2.73 12.68 -35.92
C PHE A 579 -2.47 13.52 -37.18
N THR A 580 -2.36 14.83 -37.00
CA THR A 580 -1.91 15.77 -38.04
C THR A 580 -0.53 16.29 -37.66
N ILE A 581 0.45 16.20 -38.57
CA ILE A 581 1.82 16.66 -38.33
C ILE A 581 2.08 17.87 -39.23
N VAL A 582 2.50 18.98 -38.64
CA VAL A 582 2.86 20.21 -39.36
C VAL A 582 4.18 20.75 -38.85
N LYS A 583 4.84 21.58 -39.66
CA LYS A 583 5.92 22.44 -39.19
C LYS A 583 5.34 23.71 -38.60
N ASP A 584 6.00 24.27 -37.60
CA ASP A 584 5.53 25.47 -36.90
C ASP A 584 5.29 26.66 -37.85
N GLY A 585 6.13 26.87 -38.86
CA GLY A 585 5.95 27.86 -39.93
C GLY A 585 4.64 27.77 -40.72
N ALA A 586 4.01 26.59 -40.79
CA ALA A 586 2.76 26.37 -41.51
C ALA A 586 1.52 26.91 -40.78
N LEU A 587 1.65 27.21 -39.49
CA LEU A 587 0.57 27.76 -38.68
C LEU A 587 0.68 29.28 -38.59
N LYS A 588 -0.35 29.94 -38.09
CA LYS A 588 -0.28 31.34 -37.64
C LYS A 588 -0.44 31.40 -36.13
N ASP A 589 -1.48 30.76 -35.63
CA ASP A 589 -1.84 30.66 -34.22
C ASP A 589 -2.09 29.19 -33.84
N LEU A 590 -2.15 28.88 -32.54
CA LEU A 590 -2.50 27.55 -32.05
C LEU A 590 -4.03 27.34 -32.14
N PRO A 591 -4.52 26.27 -32.79
CA PRO A 591 -5.95 25.97 -32.86
C PRO A 591 -6.51 25.53 -31.50
N ALA A 592 -7.68 26.04 -31.11
CA ALA A 592 -8.27 25.75 -29.81
C ALA A 592 -9.15 24.49 -29.75
N ASP A 593 -9.39 23.84 -30.89
CA ASP A 593 -10.31 22.70 -31.05
C ASP A 593 -9.61 21.34 -31.00
N LYS A 594 -8.32 21.29 -30.64
CA LYS A 594 -7.49 20.08 -30.68
C LYS A 594 -6.41 20.10 -29.60
N THR A 595 -5.96 18.91 -29.22
CA THR A 595 -4.78 18.73 -28.38
C THR A 595 -3.52 18.95 -29.23
N ILE A 596 -2.53 19.66 -28.67
CA ILE A 596 -1.35 20.10 -29.43
C ILE A 596 -0.06 19.62 -28.79
N TRP A 597 0.79 18.97 -29.58
CA TRP A 597 2.14 18.60 -29.20
C TRP A 597 3.15 19.55 -29.84
N ILE A 598 3.90 20.28 -29.02
CA ILE A 598 4.91 21.25 -29.41
C ILE A 598 6.27 20.62 -29.12
N LEU A 599 6.98 20.27 -30.19
CA LEU A 599 8.24 19.53 -30.09
C LEU A 599 9.45 20.47 -30.19
N ASP A 600 10.42 20.26 -29.30
CA ASP A 600 11.66 21.04 -29.16
C ASP A 600 11.49 22.48 -28.64
N ASN A 601 12.49 22.95 -27.89
CA ASN A 601 12.62 24.34 -27.43
C ASN A 601 12.60 25.35 -28.59
N LYS A 602 13.16 24.98 -29.75
CA LYS A 602 13.27 25.87 -30.92
C LYS A 602 11.95 26.08 -31.66
N ASN A 603 10.89 25.38 -31.28
CA ASN A 603 9.57 25.61 -31.85
C ASN A 603 9.10 27.03 -31.53
N ARG A 604 8.61 27.76 -32.53
CA ARG A 604 8.16 29.15 -32.36
C ARG A 604 7.06 29.31 -31.30
N PHE A 605 6.28 28.25 -31.04
CA PHE A 605 5.20 28.24 -30.04
C PHE A 605 5.65 27.77 -28.65
N ALA A 606 6.92 27.43 -28.46
CA ALA A 606 7.43 27.01 -27.15
C ALA A 606 7.17 28.10 -26.08
N ASN A 607 7.37 29.38 -26.41
CA ASN A 607 7.08 30.47 -25.47
C ASN A 607 5.59 30.60 -25.15
N THR A 608 4.69 30.32 -26.10
CA THR A 608 3.24 30.27 -25.86
C THR A 608 2.89 29.16 -24.87
N PHE A 609 3.55 27.99 -24.99
CA PHE A 609 3.41 26.92 -24.01
C PHE A 609 3.88 27.35 -22.62
N TYR A 610 5.08 27.93 -22.49
CA TYR A 610 5.57 28.36 -21.18
C TYR A 610 4.70 29.46 -20.57
N ALA A 611 4.13 30.36 -21.38
CA ALA A 611 3.15 31.34 -20.90
C ALA A 611 1.87 30.69 -20.35
N SER A 612 1.45 29.55 -20.91
CA SER A 612 0.29 28.80 -20.38
C SER A 612 0.52 28.18 -19.00
N LEU A 613 1.77 28.14 -18.52
CA LEU A 613 2.12 27.66 -17.17
C LEU A 613 2.12 28.77 -16.11
N GLU A 614 1.73 30.00 -16.47
CA GLU A 614 1.64 31.12 -15.54
C GLU A 614 0.68 30.79 -14.38
N GLY A 615 1.12 31.06 -13.14
CA GLY A 615 0.40 30.68 -11.92
C GLY A 615 0.85 29.36 -11.30
N HIS A 616 1.61 28.53 -12.01
CA HIS A 616 2.33 27.40 -11.43
C HIS A 616 3.75 27.81 -10.99
N PRO A 617 4.38 27.10 -10.02
CA PRO A 617 5.73 27.39 -9.55
C PRO A 617 6.78 26.90 -10.57
N VAL A 618 6.82 27.59 -11.71
CA VAL A 618 7.71 27.31 -12.84
C VAL A 618 8.61 28.52 -13.07
N VAL A 619 9.91 28.32 -12.95
CA VAL A 619 10.93 29.34 -13.26
C VAL A 619 11.71 28.87 -14.47
N LYS A 620 11.61 29.64 -15.57
CA LYS A 620 12.34 29.37 -16.81
C LYS A 620 13.64 30.17 -16.82
N GLU A 621 14.76 29.46 -16.92
CA GLU A 621 16.05 29.98 -17.33
C GLU A 621 16.35 29.50 -18.77
N LYS A 622 17.49 29.88 -19.37
CA LYS A 622 17.75 29.70 -20.80
C LYS A 622 17.54 28.25 -21.30
N ASP A 623 18.30 27.31 -20.74
CA ASP A 623 18.24 25.87 -21.07
C ASP A 623 17.81 25.02 -19.86
N GLN A 624 17.43 25.68 -18.76
CA GLN A 624 16.99 25.06 -17.52
C GLN A 624 15.59 25.52 -17.15
N LEU A 625 14.79 24.59 -16.66
CA LEU A 625 13.46 24.82 -16.15
C LEU A 625 13.41 24.34 -14.71
N SER A 626 13.02 25.19 -13.76
CA SER A 626 12.74 24.78 -12.39
C SER A 626 11.23 24.62 -12.24
N ILE A 627 10.78 23.43 -11.81
CA ILE A 627 9.39 23.12 -11.51
C ILE A 627 9.32 22.68 -10.04
N PHE A 628 8.59 23.41 -9.19
CA PHE A 628 8.57 23.16 -7.72
C PHE A 628 9.99 23.06 -7.12
N GLY A 629 10.92 23.89 -7.58
CA GLY A 629 12.33 23.86 -7.16
C GLY A 629 13.18 22.75 -7.78
N GLN A 630 12.59 21.75 -8.43
CA GLN A 630 13.32 20.67 -9.13
C GLN A 630 13.80 21.18 -10.49
N LYS A 631 15.11 21.07 -10.76
CA LYS A 631 15.72 21.55 -12.01
C LYS A 631 15.67 20.48 -13.11
N ILE A 632 15.20 20.88 -14.28
CA ILE A 632 15.22 20.11 -15.52
C ILE A 632 16.18 20.82 -16.49
N ASP A 633 17.21 20.13 -16.93
CA ASP A 633 18.18 20.63 -17.91
C ASP A 633 17.89 19.99 -19.28
N HIS A 634 17.22 20.73 -20.17
CA HIS A 634 16.83 20.21 -21.49
C HIS A 634 18.02 19.82 -22.37
N SER A 635 19.23 20.29 -22.01
CA SER A 635 20.48 19.94 -22.70
C SER A 635 21.08 18.60 -22.27
N LYS A 636 20.54 17.98 -21.22
CA LYS A 636 20.98 16.68 -20.67
C LYS A 636 19.83 15.69 -20.47
N GLN A 637 18.61 16.20 -20.42
CA GLN A 637 17.42 15.45 -20.06
C GLN A 637 16.34 15.57 -21.12
N SER A 638 15.66 14.45 -21.37
CA SER A 638 14.43 14.44 -22.16
C SER A 638 13.27 14.77 -21.24
N SER A 639 12.40 15.70 -21.63
CA SER A 639 11.32 16.19 -20.77
C SER A 639 10.01 16.27 -21.52
N ILE A 640 8.93 15.87 -20.86
CA ILE A 640 7.57 16.07 -21.36
C ILE A 640 6.77 16.81 -20.31
N ILE A 641 6.08 17.87 -20.73
CA ILE A 641 5.37 18.80 -19.84
C ILE A 641 4.03 19.10 -20.49
N THR A 642 2.96 19.03 -19.73
CA THR A 642 1.61 19.34 -20.20
C THR A 642 1.15 20.67 -19.64
N SER A 643 0.19 21.31 -20.29
CA SER A 643 -0.51 22.50 -19.79
C SER A 643 -1.93 22.50 -20.34
N MET A 644 -2.83 23.24 -19.70
CA MET A 644 -4.18 23.46 -20.23
C MET A 644 -4.10 24.38 -21.44
N HIS A 645 -4.91 24.13 -22.47
CA HIS A 645 -4.94 25.02 -23.61
C HIS A 645 -5.58 26.37 -23.20
N PRO A 646 -4.88 27.52 -23.35
CA PRO A 646 -5.33 28.80 -22.80
C PRO A 646 -6.72 29.28 -23.29
N ALA A 647 -7.08 28.92 -24.51
CA ALA A 647 -8.38 29.28 -25.10
C ALA A 647 -9.48 28.23 -24.92
N ASN A 648 -9.13 27.01 -24.48
CA ASN A 648 -10.07 25.91 -24.34
C ASN A 648 -9.57 24.91 -23.29
N PRO A 649 -10.07 24.94 -22.06
CA PRO A 649 -9.57 24.05 -21.00
C PRO A 649 -9.93 22.57 -21.24
N ASP A 650 -10.82 22.23 -22.18
CA ASP A 650 -11.05 20.84 -22.58
C ASP A 650 -9.85 20.23 -23.32
N GLU A 651 -9.00 21.04 -23.94
CA GLU A 651 -7.81 20.60 -24.67
C GLU A 651 -6.52 20.85 -23.88
N VAL A 652 -5.46 20.12 -24.23
CA VAL A 652 -4.14 20.26 -23.60
C VAL A 652 -3.05 20.59 -24.59
N LEU A 653 -2.07 21.35 -24.12
CA LEU A 653 -0.79 21.53 -24.78
C LEU A 653 0.22 20.56 -24.17
N VAL A 654 1.06 19.95 -25.00
CA VAL A 654 2.17 19.09 -24.59
C VAL A 654 3.46 19.67 -25.16
N PHE A 655 4.38 20.06 -24.30
CA PHE A 655 5.75 20.37 -24.70
C PHE A 655 6.61 19.13 -24.52
N PHE A 656 7.36 18.75 -25.56
CA PHE A 656 8.22 17.58 -25.51
C PHE A 656 9.59 17.87 -26.11
N ASN A 657 10.63 17.63 -25.30
CA ASN A 657 12.03 17.79 -25.65
C ASN A 657 12.74 16.45 -25.49
N ILE A 658 13.46 16.01 -26.52
CA ILE A 658 14.29 14.81 -26.49
C ILE A 658 15.76 15.22 -26.55
N HIS A 659 16.53 14.82 -25.55
CA HIS A 659 17.95 15.15 -25.43
C HIS A 659 18.82 14.39 -26.43
N ASP A 660 18.65 13.06 -26.54
CA ASP A 660 19.47 12.17 -27.35
C ASP A 660 18.59 11.16 -28.13
N GLU A 661 19.00 10.79 -29.34
CA GLU A 661 18.32 9.82 -30.20
C GLU A 661 18.23 8.44 -29.55
N LYS A 662 19.21 8.07 -28.73
CA LYS A 662 19.25 6.76 -28.06
C LYS A 662 18.13 6.57 -27.04
N ALA A 663 17.65 7.68 -26.44
CA ALA A 663 16.58 7.64 -25.45
C ALA A 663 15.21 7.28 -26.06
N ILE A 664 15.03 7.38 -27.38
CA ILE A 664 13.71 7.26 -28.05
C ILE A 664 13.08 5.90 -27.87
N ALA A 665 13.86 4.82 -28.00
CA ALA A 665 13.34 3.47 -27.82
C ALA A 665 12.80 3.28 -26.40
N GLY A 666 13.57 3.73 -25.39
CA GLY A 666 13.15 3.67 -23.99
C GLY A 666 11.99 4.61 -23.67
N LEU A 667 11.93 5.82 -24.25
CA LEU A 667 10.84 6.77 -24.04
C LEU A 667 9.52 6.25 -24.62
N ASN A 668 9.52 5.71 -25.84
CA ASN A 668 8.33 5.07 -26.44
C ASN A 668 7.80 3.92 -25.57
N ARG A 669 8.70 3.13 -24.99
CA ARG A 669 8.33 2.03 -24.08
C ARG A 669 7.81 2.55 -22.73
N LYS A 670 8.39 3.62 -22.18
CA LYS A 670 8.09 4.08 -20.80
C LYS A 670 6.91 5.05 -20.72
N LEU A 671 6.80 6.04 -21.61
CA LEU A 671 5.83 7.14 -21.52
C LEU A 671 4.36 6.70 -21.37
N PRO A 672 3.87 5.63 -22.04
CA PRO A 672 2.50 5.14 -21.83
C PRO A 672 2.17 4.82 -20.37
N HIS A 673 3.16 4.42 -19.57
CA HIS A 673 2.98 4.11 -18.14
C HIS A 673 2.94 5.35 -17.23
N TYR A 674 3.16 6.55 -17.77
CA TYR A 674 3.19 7.82 -17.01
C TYR A 674 1.97 8.72 -17.28
N GLY A 675 0.88 8.20 -17.82
CA GLY A 675 -0.31 8.98 -18.21
C GLY A 675 -0.84 9.94 -17.12
N LYS A 676 -0.76 9.57 -15.84
CA LYS A 676 -1.29 10.41 -14.75
C LYS A 676 -0.51 11.69 -14.46
N TYR A 677 0.71 11.84 -14.98
CA TYR A 677 1.61 12.96 -14.63
C TYR A 677 1.44 14.16 -15.56
N SER A 678 1.64 15.35 -15.00
CA SER A 678 1.65 16.61 -15.75
C SER A 678 3.02 16.90 -16.37
N PHE A 679 4.10 16.57 -15.67
CA PHE A 679 5.47 16.81 -16.14
C PHE A 679 6.40 15.67 -15.74
N LEU A 680 7.37 15.37 -16.60
CA LEU A 680 8.39 14.34 -16.42
C LEU A 680 9.73 14.82 -16.99
N ALA A 681 10.83 14.39 -16.37
CA ALA A 681 12.16 14.44 -16.97
C ALA A 681 12.86 13.09 -16.85
N PHE A 682 13.65 12.75 -17.86
CA PHE A 682 14.38 11.50 -17.97
C PHE A 682 15.85 11.77 -18.32
N GLU A 683 16.74 10.97 -17.76
CA GLU A 683 18.19 11.04 -17.98
C GLU A 683 18.75 9.70 -18.51
N GLY A 684 19.74 9.78 -19.40
CA GLY A 684 20.46 8.61 -19.95
C GLY A 684 19.86 8.01 -21.23
N ASP A 685 20.65 7.12 -21.86
CA ASP A 685 20.30 6.38 -23.09
C ASP A 685 19.12 5.41 -22.84
N GLU A 686 19.07 4.79 -21.66
CA GLU A 686 17.92 4.04 -21.14
C GLU A 686 17.17 4.94 -20.15
N PRO A 687 16.22 5.78 -20.60
CA PRO A 687 15.72 6.96 -19.88
C PRO A 687 15.20 6.62 -18.48
N GLU A 688 15.94 6.99 -17.44
CA GLU A 688 15.52 6.86 -16.04
C GLU A 688 14.78 8.12 -15.61
N ASN A 689 13.63 7.98 -14.95
CA ASN A 689 12.85 9.13 -14.52
C ASN A 689 13.52 9.82 -13.33
N VAL A 690 13.86 11.10 -13.50
CA VAL A 690 14.54 11.93 -12.50
C VAL A 690 13.63 13.02 -11.91
N VAL A 691 12.58 13.41 -12.65
CA VAL A 691 11.55 14.35 -12.21
C VAL A 691 10.18 13.82 -12.63
N LYS A 692 9.20 13.89 -11.73
CA LYS A 692 7.78 13.63 -12.03
C LYS A 692 6.88 14.40 -11.09
N GLY A 693 5.74 14.87 -11.58
CA GLY A 693 4.75 15.52 -10.73
C GLY A 693 3.48 15.91 -11.48
N ASN A 694 2.57 16.54 -10.74
CA ASN A 694 1.30 17.05 -11.22
C ASN A 694 1.19 18.54 -10.93
N TRP A 695 0.47 19.28 -11.76
CA TRP A 695 0.11 20.66 -11.45
C TRP A 695 -0.85 20.74 -10.28
N GLU A 696 -0.75 21.82 -9.51
CA GLU A 696 -1.80 22.20 -8.56
C GLU A 696 -3.00 22.77 -9.30
N VAL A 697 -4.20 22.51 -8.79
CA VAL A 697 -5.44 23.03 -9.36
C VAL A 697 -5.68 24.44 -8.84
N ILE A 698 -5.55 25.46 -9.70
CA ILE A 698 -5.59 26.88 -9.29
C ILE A 698 -6.91 27.60 -9.63
N ASN A 699 -7.76 27.05 -10.50
CA ASN A 699 -8.93 27.74 -11.06
C ASN A 699 -10.23 26.90 -11.07
N SER A 700 -10.42 26.03 -10.07
CA SER A 700 -11.64 25.21 -9.99
C SER A 700 -12.92 26.07 -9.94
N PRO A 701 -13.97 25.76 -10.72
CA PRO A 701 -15.28 26.41 -10.65
C PRO A 701 -16.05 26.07 -9.37
N LEU A 702 -15.50 25.21 -8.51
CA LEU A 702 -16.03 24.88 -7.19
C LEU A 702 -15.29 25.59 -6.06
N THR A 703 -14.33 26.46 -6.39
CA THR A 703 -13.57 27.24 -5.42
C THR A 703 -13.71 28.73 -5.70
N LYS A 704 -14.00 29.51 -4.65
CA LYS A 704 -13.93 30.97 -4.71
C LYS A 704 -13.17 31.51 -3.51
N LYS A 705 -12.31 32.49 -3.75
CA LYS A 705 -11.55 33.21 -2.72
C LYS A 705 -11.75 34.72 -2.88
N GLU A 706 -11.83 35.44 -1.77
CA GLU A 706 -11.75 36.89 -1.73
C GLU A 706 -10.29 37.34 -1.60
N ILE A 707 -9.86 38.30 -2.44
CA ILE A 707 -8.54 38.92 -2.31
C ILE A 707 -8.63 39.93 -1.17
N LEU A 708 -8.16 39.55 0.01
CA LEU A 708 -8.06 40.47 1.15
C LEU A 708 -7.03 41.55 0.80
N GLY A 709 -7.48 42.80 0.71
CA GLY A 709 -6.61 43.94 0.41
C GLY A 709 -5.59 44.17 1.53
N GLY A 710 -4.31 43.88 1.25
CA GLY A 710 -3.17 44.22 2.12
C GLY A 710 -2.22 43.04 2.34
N ASN A 711 -0.91 43.28 2.13
CA ASN A 711 0.24 42.39 2.33
C ASN A 711 0.04 41.28 3.38
N SER A 712 -0.57 40.17 2.97
CA SER A 712 -0.76 38.98 3.78
C SER A 712 -0.45 37.73 2.97
N GLU A 713 0.74 37.72 2.36
CA GLU A 713 1.34 36.49 1.84
C GLU A 713 1.90 35.58 2.94
N ASN A 714 1.84 35.96 4.22
CA ASN A 714 2.45 35.16 5.30
C ASN A 714 1.60 35.08 6.58
N LYS A 715 0.38 34.54 6.47
CA LYS A 715 -0.31 33.99 7.64
C LYS A 715 -0.81 32.58 7.32
N THR A 716 0.12 31.64 7.33
CA THR A 716 -0.20 30.24 7.66
C THR A 716 -0.71 30.23 9.09
N ASN A 717 -2.03 30.26 9.28
CA ASN A 717 -2.61 30.06 10.61
C ASN A 717 -2.61 28.55 10.88
N PRO A 718 -2.08 28.06 12.02
CA PRO A 718 -2.02 26.64 12.33
C PRO A 718 -3.43 26.09 12.45
N LEU A 719 -3.69 25.01 11.73
CA LEU A 719 -4.91 24.22 11.86
C LEU A 719 -5.02 23.73 13.30
N ASP A 720 -6.08 24.13 14.00
CA ASP A 720 -6.49 23.46 15.24
C ASP A 720 -6.67 21.96 14.94
N GLU A 721 -5.98 21.10 15.70
CA GLU A 721 -5.97 19.63 15.55
C GLU A 721 -7.39 19.03 15.46
N LYS A 722 -8.38 19.65 16.10
CA LYS A 722 -9.79 19.24 16.01
C LYS A 722 -10.42 19.46 14.63
N THR A 723 -10.03 20.51 13.91
CA THR A 723 -10.58 20.81 12.57
C THR A 723 -9.88 19.98 11.49
N ALA A 724 -8.59 19.67 11.69
CA ALA A 724 -7.86 18.70 10.89
C ALA A 724 -8.42 17.26 11.02
N GLN A 725 -8.90 16.87 12.21
CA GLN A 725 -9.59 15.58 12.42
C GLN A 725 -10.91 15.45 11.64
N TYR A 726 -11.66 16.54 11.41
CA TYR A 726 -12.89 16.48 10.60
C TYR A 726 -12.61 16.36 9.09
N ILE A 727 -11.42 16.74 8.66
CA ILE A 727 -10.96 16.69 7.27
C ILE A 727 -10.31 15.34 6.96
N HIS A 728 -9.58 14.78 7.91
CA HIS A 728 -8.93 13.49 7.78
C HIS A 728 -9.85 12.38 8.32
N ARG A 729 -10.72 11.84 7.46
CA ARG A 729 -11.53 10.67 7.83
C ARG A 729 -10.62 9.45 8.00
N SER A 730 -10.81 8.70 9.09
CA SER A 730 -10.22 7.37 9.24
C SER A 730 -10.69 6.43 8.14
N ALA A 731 -9.84 5.48 7.77
CA ALA A 731 -10.21 4.44 6.84
C ALA A 731 -11.40 3.62 7.36
N LEU A 732 -12.24 3.08 6.46
CA LEU A 732 -13.41 2.26 6.86
C LEU A 732 -13.03 1.09 7.79
N ALA A 733 -11.86 0.52 7.54
CA ALA A 733 -11.16 -0.39 8.43
C ALA A 733 -9.66 -0.26 8.20
N GLU A 734 -8.88 -0.73 9.16
CA GLU A 734 -7.43 -0.82 9.09
C GLU A 734 -7.00 -2.29 9.22
N LEU A 735 -5.84 -2.63 8.66
CA LEU A 735 -5.23 -3.92 8.96
C LEU A 735 -4.86 -3.96 10.43
N ALA A 736 -5.17 -5.06 11.10
CA ALA A 736 -4.75 -5.26 12.47
C ALA A 736 -3.22 -5.11 12.54
N PRO A 737 -2.70 -4.19 13.38
CA PRO A 737 -1.27 -3.98 13.46
C PRO A 737 -0.62 -5.25 14.00
N VAL A 738 0.46 -5.67 13.34
CA VAL A 738 1.26 -6.84 13.77
C VAL A 738 1.83 -6.61 15.18
N PHE A 739 2.03 -5.35 15.54
CA PHE A 739 2.62 -4.90 16.79
C PHE A 739 1.60 -4.19 17.67
N SER A 740 1.70 -4.39 18.99
CA SER A 740 0.82 -3.73 19.95
C SER A 740 1.47 -2.45 20.47
N ALA A 741 0.90 -1.31 20.08
CA ALA A 741 1.23 0.00 20.66
C ALA A 741 1.07 -0.02 22.18
N GLU A 742 0.00 -0.63 22.69
CA GLU A 742 -0.28 -0.74 24.13
C GLU A 742 0.84 -1.49 24.89
N ARG A 743 1.30 -2.64 24.38
CA ARG A 743 2.41 -3.37 25.02
C ARG A 743 3.69 -2.57 25.03
N MET A 744 4.05 -1.96 23.90
CA MET A 744 5.24 -1.12 23.83
C MET A 744 5.14 0.07 24.79
N MET A 745 3.99 0.75 24.84
CA MET A 745 3.78 1.87 25.78
C MET A 745 3.83 1.41 27.24
N ASN A 746 3.36 0.22 27.58
CA ASN A 746 3.52 -0.35 28.92
C ASN A 746 4.99 -0.62 29.26
N ASP A 747 5.76 -1.15 28.30
CA ASP A 747 7.20 -1.36 28.45
C ASP A 747 7.94 -0.02 28.67
N VAL A 748 7.59 1.00 27.88
CA VAL A 748 8.16 2.35 28.03
C VAL A 748 7.78 2.97 29.37
N ALA A 749 6.50 2.91 29.75
CA ALA A 749 6.02 3.47 31.01
C ALA A 749 6.71 2.85 32.22
N TYR A 750 7.02 1.54 32.18
CA TYR A 750 7.80 0.88 33.22
C TYR A 750 9.25 1.34 33.23
N LEU A 751 9.94 1.23 32.10
CA LEU A 751 11.37 1.52 32.00
C LEU A 751 11.68 2.99 32.29
N ALA A 752 10.83 3.91 31.88
CA ALA A 752 10.94 5.36 32.10
C ALA A 752 10.19 5.86 33.35
N SER A 753 9.75 4.97 34.24
CA SER A 753 9.09 5.37 35.48
C SER A 753 10.06 6.07 36.45
N ALA A 754 9.50 6.85 37.38
CA ALA A 754 10.28 7.48 38.45
C ALA A 754 11.04 6.44 39.32
N ASP A 755 10.47 5.25 39.49
CA ASP A 755 11.08 4.16 40.26
C ASP A 755 12.36 3.63 39.60
N MET A 756 12.49 3.75 38.27
CA MET A 756 13.69 3.36 37.52
C MET A 756 14.79 4.42 37.55
N GLN A 757 14.55 5.59 38.15
CA GLN A 757 15.52 6.68 38.39
C GLN A 757 16.44 7.00 37.21
N GLY A 758 15.91 6.88 35.98
CA GLY A 758 16.63 7.17 34.75
C GLY A 758 17.73 6.20 34.36
N ARG A 759 17.78 4.99 34.95
CA ARG A 759 18.64 3.86 34.53
C ARG A 759 20.12 4.26 34.36
N GLY A 760 20.61 5.07 35.30
CA GLY A 760 21.98 5.59 35.26
C GLY A 760 23.05 4.49 35.32
N LEU A 761 24.19 4.72 34.68
CA LEU A 761 25.30 3.77 34.71
C LEU A 761 25.75 3.43 36.15
N GLY A 762 25.81 2.14 36.46
CA GLY A 762 26.22 1.59 37.75
C GLY A 762 25.14 1.56 38.85
N THR A 763 23.88 1.83 38.51
CA THR A 763 22.76 1.84 39.46
C THR A 763 22.07 0.46 39.59
N SER A 764 21.30 0.26 40.67
CA SER A 764 20.45 -0.94 40.82
C SER A 764 19.36 -1.00 39.77
N GLU A 765 18.82 0.15 39.38
CA GLU A 765 17.71 0.28 38.44
C GLU A 765 18.14 -0.13 37.03
N LEU A 766 19.39 0.14 36.65
CA LEU A 766 19.97 -0.37 35.41
C LEU A 766 19.99 -1.92 35.38
N GLN A 767 20.38 -2.56 36.50
CA GLN A 767 20.36 -4.03 36.59
C GLN A 767 18.93 -4.57 36.53
N ILE A 768 17.96 -3.91 37.16
CA ILE A 768 16.53 -4.26 37.08
C ILE A 768 16.04 -4.17 35.62
N ALA A 769 16.45 -3.14 34.88
CA ALA A 769 16.12 -3.01 33.46
C ALA A 769 16.71 -4.17 32.64
N ALA A 770 17.96 -4.56 32.90
CA ALA A 770 18.60 -5.68 32.23
C ALA A 770 17.85 -7.02 32.46
N GLU A 771 17.40 -7.26 33.70
CA GLU A 771 16.60 -8.44 34.07
C GLU A 771 15.19 -8.43 33.45
N TYR A 772 14.57 -7.25 33.36
CA TYR A 772 13.29 -7.04 32.69
C TYR A 772 13.38 -7.43 31.21
N ILE A 773 14.41 -6.94 30.51
CA ILE A 773 14.65 -7.23 29.09
C ILE A 773 14.98 -8.72 28.88
N GLN A 774 15.83 -9.29 29.73
CA GLN A 774 16.14 -10.72 29.68
C GLN A 774 14.88 -11.57 29.82
N THR A 775 13.99 -11.22 30.75
CA THR A 775 12.70 -11.90 30.93
C THR A 775 11.82 -11.78 29.69
N ALA A 776 11.79 -10.61 29.04
CA ALA A 776 11.05 -10.41 27.81
C ALA A 776 11.61 -11.27 26.65
N PHE A 777 12.94 -11.32 26.47
CA PHE A 777 13.59 -12.17 25.48
C PHE A 777 13.30 -13.66 25.70
N ALA A 778 13.36 -14.12 26.95
CA ALA A 778 13.02 -15.50 27.28
C ALA A 778 11.54 -15.82 27.01
N LYS A 779 10.61 -14.92 27.37
CA LYS A 779 9.17 -15.08 27.09
C LYS A 779 8.86 -15.07 25.60
N ALA A 780 9.61 -14.32 24.80
CA ALA A 780 9.50 -14.32 23.34
C ALA A 780 9.99 -15.66 22.72
N GLY A 781 10.77 -16.46 23.45
CA GLY A 781 11.31 -17.73 22.96
C GLY A 781 12.73 -17.62 22.39
N LEU A 782 13.41 -16.48 22.57
CA LEU A 782 14.82 -16.35 22.20
C LEU A 782 15.70 -17.22 23.09
N LYS A 783 16.74 -17.84 22.53
CA LYS A 783 17.75 -18.59 23.28
C LYS A 783 18.74 -17.63 23.94
N PRO A 784 19.42 -18.02 25.04
CA PRO A 784 20.52 -17.23 25.58
C PRO A 784 21.65 -17.05 24.55
N GLY A 785 22.10 -15.83 24.33
CA GLY A 785 23.06 -15.49 23.27
C GLY A 785 24.49 -15.97 23.48
N LEU A 786 24.90 -16.31 24.71
CA LEU A 786 26.23 -16.85 24.99
C LEU A 786 26.20 -18.39 24.93
N ASP A 787 26.07 -18.93 23.72
CA ASP A 787 26.04 -20.38 23.44
C ASP A 787 25.00 -21.14 24.29
N GLY A 788 23.85 -20.51 24.54
CA GLY A 788 22.76 -21.07 25.35
C GLY A 788 23.01 -21.07 26.86
N GLN A 789 24.11 -20.49 27.35
CA GLN A 789 24.48 -20.49 28.77
C GLN A 789 23.92 -19.30 29.54
N SER A 790 23.93 -18.10 28.93
CA SER A 790 23.51 -16.86 29.59
C SER A 790 23.03 -15.83 28.57
N TYR A 791 22.09 -14.99 28.99
CA TYR A 791 21.71 -13.78 28.26
C TYR A 791 22.64 -12.60 28.60
N PHE A 792 23.37 -12.64 29.71
CA PHE A 792 24.21 -11.54 30.16
C PHE A 792 25.66 -11.71 29.70
N GLN A 793 26.15 -10.76 28.91
CA GLN A 793 27.57 -10.55 28.65
C GLN A 793 28.11 -9.53 29.66
N SER A 794 28.80 -10.02 30.70
CA SER A 794 29.27 -9.21 31.82
C SER A 794 30.74 -8.82 31.71
N TRP A 795 31.09 -7.59 32.07
CA TRP A 795 32.47 -7.14 32.23
C TRP A 795 32.62 -6.04 33.28
N THR A 796 33.87 -5.70 33.62
CA THR A 796 34.19 -4.58 34.51
C THR A 796 34.92 -3.47 33.77
N GLN A 797 34.52 -2.22 33.97
CA GLN A 797 35.16 -1.06 33.34
C GLN A 797 35.19 0.14 34.30
N SER A 798 36.27 0.91 34.24
CA SER A 798 36.43 2.12 35.05
C SER A 798 35.97 3.35 34.30
N PHE A 799 35.16 4.18 34.96
CA PHE A 799 34.64 5.44 34.43
C PHE A 799 35.03 6.61 35.32
N GLU A 800 35.33 7.74 34.69
CA GLU A 800 35.63 8.99 35.40
C GLU A 800 34.43 9.42 36.26
N GLY A 801 34.66 9.68 37.55
CA GLY A 801 33.59 10.06 38.50
C GLY A 801 32.70 8.93 39.03
N LYS A 802 32.81 7.70 38.51
CA LYS A 802 31.99 6.54 38.94
C LYS A 802 32.82 5.34 39.46
N GLY A 803 34.13 5.31 39.21
CA GLY A 803 34.99 4.19 39.61
C GLY A 803 34.81 2.96 38.71
N THR A 804 35.18 1.79 39.21
CA THR A 804 35.01 0.52 38.48
C THR A 804 33.60 -0.02 38.67
N LEU A 805 32.89 -0.20 37.55
CA LEU A 805 31.52 -0.70 37.51
C LEU A 805 31.47 -2.08 36.84
N ASN A 806 30.49 -2.89 37.25
CA ASN A 806 30.10 -4.11 36.54
C ASN A 806 29.00 -3.75 35.54
N LEU A 807 29.17 -4.12 34.28
CA LEU A 807 28.25 -3.83 33.19
C LEU A 807 27.77 -5.12 32.52
N ASN A 808 26.55 -5.10 31.99
CA ASN A 808 25.91 -6.24 31.35
C ASN A 808 25.27 -5.83 30.01
N ASN A 809 25.66 -6.44 28.90
CA ASN A 809 24.80 -6.46 27.72
C ASN A 809 23.81 -7.62 27.84
N VAL A 810 22.58 -7.46 27.32
CA VAL A 810 21.57 -8.52 27.28
C VAL A 810 21.43 -9.04 25.84
N ILE A 811 21.68 -10.32 25.63
CA ILE A 811 21.80 -10.93 24.29
C ILE A 811 20.86 -12.12 24.18
N GLY A 812 19.87 -12.01 23.30
CA GLY A 812 19.01 -13.11 22.86
C GLY A 812 19.39 -13.58 21.45
N LEU A 813 19.37 -14.90 21.23
CA LEU A 813 19.66 -15.55 19.96
C LEU A 813 18.40 -16.20 19.39
N LEU A 814 18.08 -15.84 18.14
CA LEU A 814 17.16 -16.55 17.29
C LEU A 814 17.97 -17.33 16.24
N PRO A 815 17.94 -18.68 16.24
CA PRO A 815 18.76 -19.47 15.33
C PRO A 815 18.29 -19.32 13.88
N GLY A 816 19.23 -19.36 12.94
CA GLY A 816 18.95 -19.45 11.50
C GLY A 816 18.78 -20.90 11.04
N SER A 817 18.15 -21.09 9.89
CA SER A 817 17.91 -22.41 9.29
C SER A 817 19.11 -22.98 8.52
N ASP A 818 20.07 -22.15 8.10
CA ASP A 818 21.26 -22.58 7.33
C ASP A 818 22.53 -22.65 8.20
N PRO A 819 23.07 -23.87 8.45
CA PRO A 819 24.32 -24.04 9.20
C PRO A 819 25.53 -23.33 8.57
N GLY A 820 25.54 -23.13 7.25
CA GLY A 820 26.62 -22.45 6.53
C GLY A 820 26.67 -20.94 6.78
N LEU A 821 25.61 -20.37 7.34
CA LEU A 821 25.49 -18.95 7.67
C LEU A 821 25.44 -18.71 9.20
N ALA A 822 25.68 -19.75 10.00
CA ALA A 822 25.54 -19.71 11.46
C ALA A 822 26.50 -18.74 12.17
N ASP A 823 27.61 -18.36 11.52
CA ASP A 823 28.60 -17.40 12.05
C ASP A 823 28.40 -15.97 11.54
N GLN A 824 27.34 -15.72 10.76
CA GLN A 824 27.05 -14.43 10.13
C GLN A 824 25.69 -13.87 10.58
N PRO A 825 25.58 -13.49 11.87
CA PRO A 825 24.32 -13.01 12.42
C PRO A 825 23.96 -11.62 11.91
N VAL A 826 22.66 -11.37 11.77
CA VAL A 826 22.10 -10.02 11.76
C VAL A 826 21.91 -9.57 13.20
N VAL A 827 22.32 -8.35 13.53
CA VAL A 827 22.17 -7.80 14.89
C VAL A 827 21.08 -6.74 14.89
N ILE A 828 20.07 -6.88 15.72
CA ILE A 828 19.11 -5.81 16.03
C ILE A 828 19.36 -5.34 17.46
N SER A 829 19.51 -4.02 17.66
CA SER A 829 19.99 -3.46 18.92
C SER A 829 19.23 -2.24 19.40
N ALA A 830 19.33 -1.98 20.71
CA ALA A 830 18.99 -0.71 21.36
C ALA A 830 19.79 -0.59 22.66
N HIS A 831 20.14 0.60 23.13
CA HIS A 831 20.67 0.75 24.50
C HIS A 831 19.56 0.87 25.55
N TYR A 832 19.81 0.38 26.76
CA TYR A 832 18.83 0.40 27.86
C TYR A 832 19.23 1.29 29.04
N ASP A 833 20.46 1.79 29.07
CA ASP A 833 20.87 2.83 30.03
C ASP A 833 20.39 4.21 29.59
N HIS A 834 20.42 5.15 30.52
CA HIS A 834 20.29 6.58 30.27
C HIS A 834 21.05 7.38 31.35
N LEU A 835 20.82 8.69 31.45
CA LEU A 835 21.64 9.61 32.26
C LEU A 835 21.40 9.54 33.78
N GLY A 836 20.37 8.82 34.24
CA GLY A 836 19.99 8.79 35.65
C GLY A 836 19.70 10.19 36.21
N PHE A 837 20.61 10.72 37.02
CA PHE A 837 20.53 12.07 37.59
C PHE A 837 21.37 13.13 36.83
N GLY A 838 21.80 12.81 35.61
CA GLY A 838 22.57 13.71 34.74
C GLY A 838 24.06 13.36 34.63
N TRP A 839 24.43 12.07 34.58
CA TRP A 839 25.80 11.65 34.29
C TRP A 839 25.81 10.85 32.97
N PRO A 840 26.82 11.02 32.09
CA PRO A 840 28.06 11.79 32.28
C PRO A 840 27.96 13.28 31.94
N ASP A 841 26.93 13.68 31.20
CA ASP A 841 26.72 15.07 30.78
C ASP A 841 25.31 15.53 31.19
N VAL A 842 25.22 16.69 31.83
CA VAL A 842 23.95 17.28 32.28
C VAL A 842 23.85 18.72 31.86
N ARG A 843 22.73 19.06 31.25
CA ARG A 843 22.45 20.43 30.86
C ARG A 843 22.26 21.32 32.09
N PRO A 844 22.76 22.57 32.07
CA PRO A 844 22.57 23.50 33.17
C PRO A 844 21.10 23.66 33.58
N GLY A 845 20.82 23.51 34.88
CA GLY A 845 19.47 23.58 35.45
C GLY A 845 18.74 22.23 35.56
N ASN A 846 19.35 21.14 35.12
CA ASN A 846 18.82 19.78 35.24
C ASN A 846 19.59 18.88 36.23
N GLU A 847 20.57 19.43 36.94
CA GLU A 847 21.41 18.70 37.88
C GLU A 847 20.58 18.05 38.99
N GLY A 848 20.79 16.76 39.21
CA GLY A 848 20.11 16.01 40.27
C GLY A 848 18.62 15.71 40.00
N LYS A 849 18.10 16.07 38.83
CA LYS A 849 16.76 15.66 38.38
C LYS A 849 16.83 14.30 37.68
N ILE A 850 15.76 13.53 37.78
CA ILE A 850 15.63 12.26 37.05
C ILE A 850 15.50 12.57 35.56
N HIS A 851 16.35 11.94 34.76
CA HIS A 851 16.25 11.89 33.31
C HIS A 851 15.54 10.59 32.98
N PHE A 852 14.24 10.64 32.67
CA PHE A 852 13.42 9.43 32.55
C PHE A 852 13.80 8.59 31.32
N GLY A 853 14.27 9.23 30.26
CA GLY A 853 14.71 8.55 29.04
C GLY A 853 13.58 7.77 28.38
N ALA A 854 12.43 8.43 28.19
CA ALA A 854 11.25 7.82 27.61
C ALA A 854 11.44 7.56 26.12
N ASP A 855 11.86 8.58 25.36
CA ASP A 855 12.30 8.39 23.98
C ASP A 855 13.73 7.85 23.94
N ASP A 856 14.61 8.31 24.83
CA ASP A 856 16.03 7.95 24.86
C ASP A 856 16.42 7.18 26.16
N ASN A 857 16.26 5.87 26.24
CA ASN A 857 15.87 4.99 25.14
C ASN A 857 14.93 3.87 25.56
N ALA A 858 13.99 4.15 26.46
CA ALA A 858 12.93 3.19 26.79
C ALA A 858 12.11 2.81 25.54
N SER A 859 11.87 3.77 24.63
CA SER A 859 11.17 3.56 23.36
C SER A 859 11.86 2.52 22.45
N GLY A 860 13.17 2.63 22.25
CA GLY A 860 13.94 1.71 21.42
C GLY A 860 13.97 0.29 21.98
N VAL A 861 14.13 0.16 23.30
CA VAL A 861 14.06 -1.13 24.00
C VAL A 861 12.68 -1.77 23.89
N ALA A 862 11.61 -0.97 24.01
CA ALA A 862 10.24 -1.47 23.84
C ALA A 862 10.00 -2.01 22.42
N VAL A 863 10.46 -1.30 21.39
CA VAL A 863 10.40 -1.76 19.99
C VAL A 863 11.21 -3.05 19.80
N LEU A 864 12.43 -3.11 20.34
CA LEU A 864 13.29 -4.30 20.28
C LEU A 864 12.60 -5.54 20.89
N MET A 865 12.00 -5.40 22.08
CA MET A 865 11.27 -6.49 22.75
C MET A 865 10.02 -6.91 21.99
N GLU A 866 9.29 -5.96 21.40
CA GLU A 866 8.07 -6.25 20.65
C GLU A 866 8.39 -6.95 19.32
N ILE A 867 9.46 -6.57 18.63
CA ILE A 867 9.95 -7.30 17.45
C ILE A 867 10.33 -8.73 17.84
N ALA A 868 11.03 -8.92 18.97
CA ALA A 868 11.38 -10.25 19.47
C ALA A 868 10.14 -11.13 19.69
N ARG A 869 9.10 -10.60 20.36
CA ARG A 869 7.83 -11.32 20.62
C ARG A 869 7.16 -11.79 19.33
N THR A 870 7.16 -10.96 18.31
CA THR A 870 6.47 -11.24 17.04
C THR A 870 7.26 -12.18 16.14
N VAL A 871 8.58 -11.98 16.05
CA VAL A 871 9.42 -12.69 15.07
C VAL A 871 9.83 -14.08 15.57
N ALA A 872 10.06 -14.24 16.88
CA ALA A 872 10.67 -15.46 17.40
C ALA A 872 9.86 -16.75 17.16
N SER A 873 8.53 -16.69 17.11
CA SER A 873 7.69 -17.87 16.89
C SER A 873 7.65 -18.36 15.44
N ASN A 874 7.96 -17.48 14.48
CA ASN A 874 7.73 -17.73 13.05
C ASN A 874 8.96 -17.43 12.17
N TYR A 875 10.12 -17.19 12.77
CA TYR A 875 11.32 -16.88 12.00
C TYR A 875 11.85 -18.10 11.24
N GLN A 876 11.91 -17.98 9.92
CA GLN A 876 12.42 -19.00 9.00
C GLN A 876 13.65 -18.52 8.22
N GLY A 877 14.30 -17.43 8.67
CA GLY A 877 15.45 -16.87 7.97
C GLY A 877 16.68 -17.79 8.03
N SER A 878 17.50 -17.75 6.98
CA SER A 878 18.70 -18.59 6.85
C SER A 878 19.75 -18.25 7.90
N ARG A 879 19.92 -16.96 8.23
CA ARG A 879 20.91 -16.44 9.17
C ARG A 879 20.37 -16.38 10.60
N PRO A 880 21.22 -16.53 11.62
CA PRO A 880 20.82 -16.22 12.99
C PRO A 880 20.58 -14.72 13.18
N VAL A 881 19.69 -14.38 14.11
CA VAL A 881 19.44 -13.00 14.55
C VAL A 881 19.82 -12.87 16.01
N LEU A 882 20.62 -11.83 16.32
CA LEU A 882 20.96 -11.43 17.67
C LEU A 882 20.14 -10.21 18.07
N PHE A 883 19.33 -10.36 19.10
CA PHE A 883 18.66 -9.26 19.78
C PHE A 883 19.55 -8.79 20.92
N VAL A 884 20.03 -7.55 20.86
CA VAL A 884 21.03 -7.06 21.81
C VAL A 884 20.59 -5.75 22.46
N ALA A 885 20.41 -5.77 23.77
CA ALA A 885 20.25 -4.56 24.56
C ALA A 885 21.61 -4.15 25.15
N PHE A 886 22.14 -3.01 24.71
CA PHE A 886 23.45 -2.50 25.12
C PHE A 886 23.35 -1.64 26.38
N THR A 887 24.42 -1.65 27.19
CA THR A 887 24.58 -0.72 28.31
C THR A 887 25.76 0.23 28.08
N GLY A 888 25.70 1.43 28.62
CA GLY A 888 26.78 2.41 28.58
C GLY A 888 26.91 3.11 27.23
N GLU A 889 25.81 3.29 26.50
CA GLU A 889 25.79 4.13 25.28
C GLU A 889 26.25 5.55 25.63
N GLU A 890 25.63 6.10 26.68
CA GLU A 890 25.87 7.45 27.20
C GLU A 890 27.31 7.65 27.66
N ALA A 891 28.01 6.54 27.94
CA ALA A 891 29.39 6.48 28.39
C ALA A 891 30.35 6.07 27.25
N ASP A 892 30.20 6.73 26.10
CA ASP A 892 31.04 6.54 24.92
C ASP A 892 30.91 5.13 24.31
N LEU A 893 29.65 4.68 24.12
CA LEU A 893 29.30 3.42 23.43
C LEU A 893 29.96 2.18 24.05
N ALA A 894 30.12 2.17 25.37
CA ALA A 894 30.92 1.17 26.09
C ALA A 894 30.43 -0.26 25.83
N GLY A 895 29.11 -0.48 25.83
CA GLY A 895 28.52 -1.80 25.64
C GLY A 895 28.61 -2.32 24.23
N SER A 896 28.25 -1.53 23.22
CA SER A 896 28.34 -1.95 21.82
C SER A 896 29.78 -2.15 21.37
N ARG A 897 30.72 -1.30 21.80
CA ARG A 897 32.17 -1.51 21.56
C ARG A 897 32.70 -2.76 22.25
N TYR A 898 32.26 -3.04 23.47
CA TYR A 898 32.63 -4.28 24.15
C TYR A 898 32.09 -5.50 23.40
N PHE A 899 30.84 -5.45 22.94
CA PHE A 899 30.18 -6.53 22.21
C PHE A 899 30.90 -6.86 20.90
N VAL A 900 31.11 -5.89 20.00
CA VAL A 900 31.75 -6.15 18.69
C VAL A 900 33.18 -6.69 18.82
N LYS A 901 33.86 -6.35 19.92
CA LYS A 901 35.22 -6.80 20.22
C LYS A 901 35.27 -8.21 20.81
N ASN A 902 34.36 -8.55 21.72
CA ASN A 902 34.51 -9.73 22.60
C ASN A 902 33.45 -10.81 22.39
N TYR A 903 32.32 -10.52 21.72
CA TYR A 903 31.28 -11.50 21.52
C TYR A 903 31.73 -12.64 20.59
N GLN A 904 31.32 -13.85 20.94
CA GLN A 904 31.61 -15.09 20.23
C GLN A 904 30.34 -15.91 20.08
N ILE A 905 30.22 -16.61 18.96
CA ILE A 905 29.18 -17.62 18.73
C ILE A 905 29.88 -18.96 18.48
N ASN A 906 29.55 -19.97 19.29
CA ASN A 906 30.22 -21.27 19.32
C ASN A 906 31.75 -21.17 19.43
N GLY A 907 32.26 -20.21 20.23
CA GLY A 907 33.69 -19.94 20.40
C GLY A 907 34.40 -19.27 19.22
N VAL A 908 33.67 -18.81 18.20
CA VAL A 908 34.22 -18.12 17.02
C VAL A 908 33.74 -16.66 17.00
N LYS A 909 34.62 -15.74 16.59
CA LYS A 909 34.24 -14.34 16.36
C LYS A 909 33.29 -14.27 15.15
N PRO A 910 32.07 -13.72 15.30
CA PRO A 910 31.13 -13.67 14.19
C PRO A 910 31.60 -12.75 13.06
N ASN A 911 31.23 -13.10 11.84
CA ASN A 911 31.28 -12.22 10.68
C ASN A 911 29.91 -11.52 10.54
N TYR A 912 29.64 -10.54 11.41
CA TYR A 912 28.34 -9.84 11.46
C TYR A 912 27.89 -9.40 10.07
N PHE A 913 26.66 -9.77 9.69
CA PHE A 913 26.12 -9.47 8.37
C PHE A 913 25.70 -8.00 8.25
N ALA A 914 24.96 -7.51 9.25
CA ALA A 914 24.55 -6.11 9.38
C ALA A 914 24.06 -5.82 10.81
N ASN A 915 23.95 -4.54 11.17
CA ASN A 915 23.27 -4.07 12.37
C ASN A 915 22.10 -3.12 12.06
N LEU A 916 20.99 -3.33 12.75
CA LEU A 916 19.82 -2.45 12.76
C LEU A 916 19.64 -1.91 14.18
N ASN A 917 19.91 -0.62 14.37
CA ASN A 917 19.86 0.03 15.67
C ASN A 917 18.54 0.80 15.85
N MET A 918 17.89 0.62 17.01
CA MET A 918 16.52 1.08 17.31
C MET A 918 16.51 2.25 18.30
N ASP A 919 17.58 3.04 18.37
CA ASP A 919 17.67 4.11 19.35
C ASP A 919 16.77 5.29 18.97
N THR A 920 15.98 5.78 19.94
CA THR A 920 15.13 6.99 19.91
C THR A 920 14.01 6.93 18.87
N ASN A 921 13.03 6.08 19.15
CA ASN A 921 12.00 5.62 18.20
C ASN A 921 10.58 6.09 18.55
N GLY A 922 10.40 6.84 19.61
CA GLY A 922 9.13 7.13 20.23
C GLY A 922 8.42 8.38 19.72
N ARG A 923 8.98 9.20 18.82
CA ARG A 923 8.38 10.50 18.43
C ARG A 923 8.28 10.72 16.92
N LEU A 924 7.89 9.68 16.18
CA LEU A 924 7.83 9.71 14.71
C LEU A 924 6.69 10.59 14.17
N PHE A 925 5.47 10.47 14.72
CA PHE A 925 4.25 11.12 14.22
C PHE A 925 4.01 10.84 12.73
N ASP A 926 3.85 11.90 11.93
CA ASP A 926 3.66 11.82 10.48
C ASP A 926 4.94 12.07 9.68
N ASN A 927 6.08 12.18 10.37
CA ASN A 927 7.37 12.37 9.71
C ASN A 927 7.85 11.06 9.06
N PRO A 928 8.65 11.15 7.97
CA PRO A 928 9.38 9.99 7.47
C PRO A 928 10.33 9.42 8.53
N LEU A 929 10.48 8.09 8.56
CA LEU A 929 11.46 7.43 9.42
C LEU A 929 12.87 7.70 8.89
N LEU A 930 13.71 8.35 9.70
CA LEU A 930 15.08 8.65 9.31
C LEU A 930 15.95 7.40 9.46
N VAL A 931 16.80 7.16 8.46
CA VAL A 931 17.76 6.06 8.45
C VAL A 931 19.17 6.65 8.42
N LEU A 932 19.82 6.67 9.58
CA LEU A 932 21.19 7.17 9.73
C LEU A 932 22.20 6.06 9.40
N GLY A 933 23.36 6.42 8.86
CA GLY A 933 24.37 5.45 8.43
C GLY A 933 24.05 4.78 7.08
N GLY A 934 23.17 5.38 6.28
CA GLY A 934 22.72 4.85 4.98
C GLY A 934 23.82 4.72 3.93
N ASN A 935 24.96 5.38 4.13
CA ASN A 935 26.16 5.24 3.30
C ASN A 935 27.03 4.02 3.66
N SER A 936 26.71 3.28 4.73
CA SER A 936 27.48 2.12 5.19
C SER A 936 27.37 0.91 4.25
N ALA A 937 26.38 0.85 3.37
CA ALA A 937 26.27 -0.10 2.26
C ALA A 937 25.37 0.47 1.15
N ARG A 938 25.63 0.10 -0.11
CA ARG A 938 24.84 0.58 -1.27
C ARG A 938 23.42 0.02 -1.28
N GLU A 939 23.25 -1.15 -0.69
CA GLU A 939 22.04 -1.94 -0.64
C GLU A 939 20.95 -1.26 0.20
N TRP A 940 21.29 -0.45 1.21
CA TRP A 940 20.32 0.19 2.10
C TRP A 940 19.26 0.98 1.36
N ARG A 941 19.66 1.72 0.31
CA ARG A 941 18.73 2.48 -0.53
C ARG A 941 17.62 1.58 -1.09
N PHE A 942 17.98 0.42 -1.62
CA PHE A 942 17.01 -0.50 -2.24
C PHE A 942 16.17 -1.23 -1.19
N ILE A 943 16.78 -1.56 -0.04
CA ILE A 943 16.08 -2.18 1.08
C ILE A 943 14.98 -1.26 1.59
N PHE A 944 15.31 0.00 1.89
CA PHE A 944 14.34 0.95 2.44
C PHE A 944 13.30 1.43 1.41
N MET A 945 13.67 1.52 0.12
CA MET A 945 12.68 1.68 -0.95
C MET A 945 11.70 0.50 -1.01
N GLY A 946 12.19 -0.73 -0.85
CA GLY A 946 11.36 -1.92 -0.79
C GLY A 946 10.42 -1.93 0.42
N THR A 947 10.91 -1.52 1.59
CA THR A 947 10.08 -1.45 2.80
C THR A 947 9.03 -0.36 2.72
N GLU A 948 9.34 0.83 2.19
CA GLU A 948 8.34 1.88 1.99
C GLU A 948 7.22 1.39 1.07
N TYR A 949 7.58 0.62 0.05
CA TYR A 949 6.62 0.08 -0.89
C TYR A 949 5.67 -0.97 -0.28
N VAL A 950 6.22 -1.87 0.52
CA VAL A 950 5.46 -2.92 1.22
C VAL A 950 4.62 -2.31 2.34
N THR A 951 5.24 -1.53 3.22
CA THR A 951 4.61 -1.03 4.45
C THR A 951 3.77 0.24 4.24
N GLY A 952 4.03 1.01 3.18
CA GLY A 952 3.47 2.35 2.99
C GLY A 952 4.10 3.43 3.89
N ILE A 953 5.08 3.08 4.73
CA ILE A 953 5.73 3.98 5.68
C ILE A 953 6.91 4.64 4.97
N LYS A 954 6.89 5.97 4.89
CA LYS A 954 7.96 6.75 4.25
C LYS A 954 9.25 6.64 5.04
N THR A 955 10.36 6.49 4.33
CA THR A 955 11.70 6.47 4.91
C THR A 955 12.59 7.52 4.25
N GLU A 956 13.50 8.12 5.00
CA GLU A 956 14.48 9.08 4.47
C GLU A 956 15.89 8.65 4.86
N LEU A 957 16.69 8.34 3.84
CA LEU A 957 18.04 7.83 4.01
C LEU A 957 19.05 8.98 4.13
N SER A 958 19.76 9.06 5.25
CA SER A 958 20.86 10.00 5.44
C SER A 958 22.18 9.39 4.98
N LEU A 959 22.87 10.09 4.07
CA LEU A 959 24.17 9.67 3.55
C LEU A 959 25.35 10.37 4.25
N GLN A 960 25.08 11.19 5.27
CA GLN A 960 26.11 11.83 6.07
C GLN A 960 26.79 10.81 7.00
N ASP A 961 28.09 11.02 7.26
CA ASP A 961 28.86 10.28 8.27
C ASP A 961 28.45 10.72 9.68
N ILE A 962 27.27 10.28 10.12
CA ILE A 962 26.73 10.53 11.47
C ILE A 962 27.08 9.33 12.35
N THR A 963 28.07 9.52 13.22
CA THR A 963 28.47 8.54 14.25
C THR A 963 28.07 9.08 15.63
N SER A 964 26.90 8.71 16.10
CA SER A 964 26.32 9.30 17.33
C SER A 964 25.53 8.32 18.20
N SER A 965 25.58 7.03 17.91
CA SER A 965 24.80 5.97 18.59
C SER A 965 25.40 4.58 18.27
N ASP A 966 24.85 3.49 18.82
CA ASP A 966 25.44 2.15 18.87
C ASP A 966 25.82 1.53 17.51
N GLN A 967 25.19 1.93 16.41
CA GLN A 967 25.59 1.52 15.05
C GLN A 967 27.04 1.88 14.73
N SER A 968 27.59 2.91 15.39
CA SER A 968 28.96 3.40 15.17
C SER A 968 30.01 2.34 15.52
N ALA A 969 29.77 1.52 16.55
CA ALA A 969 30.69 0.45 16.94
C ALA A 969 30.82 -0.62 15.83
N PHE A 970 29.78 -0.82 15.02
CA PHE A 970 29.81 -1.71 13.85
C PHE A 970 30.54 -1.08 12.67
N HIS A 971 30.38 0.22 12.43
CA HIS A 971 31.16 0.94 11.42
C HIS A 971 32.66 0.90 11.70
N GLU A 972 33.06 1.00 12.97
CA GLU A 972 34.46 0.90 13.43
C GLU A 972 35.12 -0.44 13.02
N ILE A 973 34.33 -1.51 12.89
CA ILE A 973 34.78 -2.83 12.42
C ILE A 973 34.33 -3.16 10.99
N THR A 974 33.96 -2.15 10.21
CA THR A 974 33.55 -2.27 8.78
C THR A 974 32.34 -3.18 8.54
N VAL A 975 31.37 -3.16 9.46
CA VAL A 975 30.08 -3.85 9.32
C VAL A 975 29.02 -2.84 8.89
N PRO A 976 28.20 -3.12 7.86
CA PRO A 976 27.05 -2.29 7.51
C PRO A 976 26.10 -2.14 8.69
N ALA A 977 25.78 -0.90 9.05
CA ALA A 977 24.90 -0.65 10.18
C ALA A 977 24.11 0.65 9.96
N VAL A 978 22.85 0.64 10.40
CA VAL A 978 21.98 1.81 10.34
C VAL A 978 21.27 2.01 11.66
N GLN A 979 20.91 3.26 11.96
CA GLN A 979 19.98 3.59 13.03
C GLN A 979 18.65 4.02 12.42
N LEU A 980 17.56 3.41 12.88
CA LEU A 980 16.21 3.92 12.66
C LEU A 980 15.96 5.00 13.70
N PHE A 981 15.69 6.22 13.26
CA PHE A 981 15.67 7.42 14.10
C PHE A 981 14.38 8.20 13.89
N SER A 982 13.64 8.51 14.96
CA SER A 982 12.34 9.19 14.85
C SER A 982 12.45 10.71 14.66
N GLY A 983 13.65 11.28 14.85
CA GLY A 983 13.93 12.70 14.66
C GLY A 983 14.44 13.39 15.93
N ALA A 984 15.12 14.51 15.73
CA ALA A 984 15.68 15.29 16.83
C ALA A 984 14.62 16.24 17.44
N HIS A 985 14.65 16.44 18.77
CA HIS A 985 13.71 17.34 19.46
C HIS A 985 14.34 18.01 20.69
N GLU A 986 13.67 19.00 21.27
CA GLU A 986 14.25 19.78 22.37
C GLU A 986 14.44 19.02 23.69
N ASP A 987 13.67 17.95 23.92
CA ASP A 987 13.69 17.16 25.15
C ASP A 987 14.87 16.17 25.28
N TYR A 988 15.70 15.98 24.25
CA TYR A 988 16.82 15.02 24.29
C TYR A 988 17.75 15.28 25.48
N HIS A 989 18.08 14.24 26.24
CA HIS A 989 18.95 14.31 27.43
C HIS A 989 18.42 15.33 28.46
N ARG A 990 17.10 15.36 28.69
CA ARG A 990 16.45 16.23 29.69
C ARG A 990 15.42 15.47 30.53
N PRO A 991 15.13 15.95 31.75
CA PRO A 991 14.02 15.44 32.57
C PRO A 991 12.63 15.55 31.93
N SER A 992 12.49 16.32 30.86
CA SER A 992 11.25 16.51 30.11
C SER A 992 11.04 15.49 29.00
N ASP A 993 11.97 14.55 28.80
CA ASP A 993 11.77 13.35 27.98
C ASP A 993 10.91 12.34 28.73
N VAL A 994 9.60 12.44 28.56
CA VAL A 994 8.57 11.72 29.34
C VAL A 994 7.58 10.98 28.44
N VAL A 995 6.94 9.97 29.01
CA VAL A 995 6.07 9.01 28.31
C VAL A 995 4.90 9.70 27.59
N GLU A 996 4.36 10.77 28.16
CA GLU A 996 3.20 11.51 27.62
C GLU A 996 3.48 12.20 26.28
N LYS A 997 4.76 12.33 25.90
CA LYS A 997 5.18 13.00 24.66
C LYS A 997 5.45 12.03 23.51
N LEU A 998 5.33 10.73 23.76
CA LEU A 998 5.56 9.70 22.75
C LEU A 998 4.35 9.53 21.83
N ASP A 999 4.62 8.98 20.66
CA ASP A 999 3.67 8.62 19.62
C ASP A 999 3.53 7.08 19.55
N PRO A 1000 2.46 6.51 20.14
CA PRO A 1000 2.22 5.07 20.11
C PRO A 1000 2.04 4.50 18.69
N ALA A 1001 1.47 5.28 17.76
CA ALA A 1001 1.30 4.84 16.37
C ALA A 1001 2.63 4.84 15.63
N GLY A 1002 3.49 5.82 15.90
CA GLY A 1002 4.87 5.90 15.43
C GLY A 1002 5.71 4.70 15.83
N LEU A 1003 5.62 4.23 17.07
CA LEU A 1003 6.30 3.01 17.53
C LEU A 1003 5.92 1.78 16.67
N VAL A 1004 4.63 1.64 16.33
CA VAL A 1004 4.15 0.56 15.45
C VAL A 1004 4.72 0.71 14.04
N LYS A 1005 4.78 1.93 13.49
CA LYS A 1005 5.40 2.20 12.17
C LYS A 1005 6.88 1.80 12.18
N VAL A 1006 7.65 2.20 13.19
CA VAL A 1006 9.07 1.87 13.33
C VAL A 1006 9.28 0.35 13.44
N ALA A 1007 8.53 -0.33 14.32
CA ALA A 1007 8.60 -1.78 14.46
C ALA A 1007 8.26 -2.52 13.16
N THR A 1008 7.30 -2.00 12.38
CA THR A 1008 6.90 -2.54 11.08
C THR A 1008 8.04 -2.46 10.06
N VAL A 1009 8.66 -1.28 9.90
CA VAL A 1009 9.82 -1.14 9.00
C VAL A 1009 10.97 -2.05 9.47
N ALA A 1010 11.28 -2.03 10.77
CA ALA A 1010 12.38 -2.81 11.33
C ALA A 1010 12.21 -4.32 11.13
N LYS A 1011 10.99 -4.86 11.30
CA LYS A 1011 10.68 -6.27 11.04
C LYS A 1011 10.97 -6.64 9.59
N GLU A 1012 10.49 -5.85 8.63
CA GLU A 1012 10.66 -6.15 7.21
C GLU A 1012 12.14 -6.13 6.81
N VAL A 1013 12.90 -5.15 7.30
CA VAL A 1013 14.36 -5.09 7.12
C VAL A 1013 15.04 -6.31 7.75
N LEU A 1014 14.69 -6.64 8.99
CA LEU A 1014 15.30 -7.75 9.73
C LEU A 1014 15.07 -9.11 9.04
N ILE A 1015 13.82 -9.40 8.64
CA ILE A 1015 13.45 -10.62 7.91
C ILE A 1015 14.22 -10.68 6.59
N TYR A 1016 14.24 -9.57 5.84
CA TYR A 1016 14.97 -9.51 4.57
C TYR A 1016 16.46 -9.80 4.74
N LEU A 1017 17.12 -9.16 5.71
CA LEU A 1017 18.54 -9.39 6.01
C LEU A 1017 18.79 -10.84 6.46
N GLY A 1018 17.89 -11.41 7.26
CA GLY A 1018 17.96 -12.79 7.75
C GLY A 1018 17.91 -13.84 6.64
N SER A 1019 17.17 -13.57 5.56
CA SER A 1019 17.03 -14.47 4.41
C SER A 1019 17.95 -14.11 3.23
N ARG A 1020 18.67 -12.98 3.29
CA ARG A 1020 19.51 -12.51 2.19
C ARG A 1020 20.80 -13.33 2.08
N LEU A 1021 20.99 -13.94 0.91
CA LEU A 1021 22.21 -14.67 0.55
C LEU A 1021 23.31 -13.74 0.01
N ASP A 1022 22.93 -12.73 -0.77
CA ASP A 1022 23.87 -11.77 -1.34
C ASP A 1022 24.57 -10.94 -0.25
N PRO A 1023 25.87 -10.67 -0.36
CA PRO A 1023 26.59 -9.89 0.63
C PRO A 1023 26.09 -8.44 0.72
N MET A 1024 26.47 -7.78 1.81
CA MET A 1024 26.37 -6.32 1.99
C MET A 1024 27.78 -5.75 2.23
N PRO A 1025 28.51 -5.39 1.17
CA PRO A 1025 29.84 -4.82 1.34
C PRO A 1025 29.77 -3.47 2.04
N PHE A 1026 30.63 -3.27 3.05
CA PHE A 1026 30.72 -1.98 3.72
C PHE A 1026 31.28 -0.91 2.78
N THR A 1027 30.56 0.20 2.64
CA THR A 1027 30.95 1.35 1.80
C THR A 1027 31.14 2.65 2.57
N GLY A 1028 30.97 2.61 3.89
CA GLY A 1028 31.22 3.75 4.77
C GLY A 1028 32.71 4.05 4.95
N HIS A 1029 33.03 5.16 5.60
CA HIS A 1029 34.39 5.49 5.98
C HIS A 1029 34.68 4.90 7.38
N PRO A 1030 35.69 4.02 7.55
CA PRO A 1030 36.05 3.52 8.86
C PRO A 1030 36.52 4.69 9.74
N THR A 1031 35.82 4.95 10.85
CA THR A 1031 36.16 6.04 11.78
C THR A 1031 37.26 5.68 12.78
N GLY A 1032 37.81 4.46 12.72
CA GLY A 1032 38.93 4.00 13.53
C GLY A 1032 39.90 3.11 12.77
N HIS A 1033 41.21 3.35 12.90
CA HIS A 1033 42.22 2.39 12.45
C HIS A 1033 42.25 1.19 13.43
N PRO A 1034 42.23 -0.07 12.93
CA PRO A 1034 42.40 -1.22 13.79
C PRO A 1034 43.87 -1.30 14.24
N GLY A 1035 44.15 -0.97 15.50
CA GLY A 1035 45.42 -1.34 16.15
C GLY A 1035 46.26 -0.23 16.77
N LEU A 1036 45.71 0.91 17.19
CA LEU A 1036 46.44 1.87 18.01
C LEU A 1036 45.81 1.98 19.39
N GLU A 1037 46.63 1.79 20.44
CA GLU A 1037 46.32 2.21 21.80
C GLU A 1037 45.76 3.64 21.81
N PRO A 1038 44.88 4.00 22.77
CA PRO A 1038 44.23 5.30 22.80
C PRO A 1038 45.29 6.40 22.77
N LYS A 1039 45.46 7.03 21.61
CA LYS A 1039 46.19 8.29 21.54
C LYS A 1039 45.37 9.33 22.29
N ASP A 1040 46.10 10.20 22.98
CA ASP A 1040 45.62 11.30 23.81
C ASP A 1040 44.27 11.88 23.37
N LYS A 1041 43.40 12.14 24.36
CA LYS A 1041 42.09 12.82 24.22
C LYS A 1041 42.14 13.85 23.08
N PRO A 1042 41.23 13.80 22.09
CA PRO A 1042 41.10 14.87 21.10
C PRO A 1042 40.98 16.22 21.82
N ALA A 1043 41.58 17.26 21.25
CA ALA A 1043 41.57 18.59 21.83
C ALA A 1043 40.13 19.09 22.08
N GLY A 1044 39.74 19.13 23.36
CA GLY A 1044 38.57 19.84 23.89
C GLY A 1044 37.20 19.17 23.65
N GLU A 1045 36.48 18.88 24.73
CA GLU A 1045 35.03 18.68 24.68
C GLU A 1045 34.35 19.96 24.14
N ARG A 1046 33.33 19.78 23.29
CA ARG A 1046 32.49 20.89 22.83
C ARG A 1046 31.72 21.44 24.03
N ARG A 1047 32.13 22.60 24.53
CA ARG A 1047 31.53 23.28 25.68
C ARG A 1047 30.49 24.35 25.30
N ALA A 1048 30.52 24.80 24.04
CA ALA A 1048 29.68 25.86 23.53
C ALA A 1048 28.60 25.35 22.55
N SER A 1049 27.43 25.98 22.60
CA SER A 1049 26.28 25.65 21.76
C SER A 1049 25.63 26.90 21.18
N THR A 1050 25.20 26.80 19.92
CA THR A 1050 24.33 27.78 19.28
C THR A 1050 22.88 27.66 19.75
N GLY A 1051 22.50 26.60 20.47
CA GLY A 1051 21.10 26.31 20.80
C GLY A 1051 20.29 25.80 19.59
N THR A 1052 20.96 25.42 18.50
CA THR A 1052 20.34 24.71 17.36
C THR A 1052 20.60 23.22 17.44
N MET A 1053 19.61 22.43 17.03
CA MET A 1053 19.76 21.00 16.75
C MET A 1053 19.73 20.80 15.22
N PRO A 1054 20.70 20.06 14.66
CA PRO A 1054 20.74 19.78 13.24
C PRO A 1054 19.54 18.98 12.75
N ASP A 1055 19.15 19.22 11.51
CA ASP A 1055 18.34 18.32 10.73
C ASP A 1055 19.24 17.24 10.11
N PHE A 1056 19.13 16.02 10.61
CA PHE A 1056 19.95 14.88 10.20
C PHE A 1056 19.57 14.30 8.83
N ALA A 1057 18.43 14.69 8.27
CA ALA A 1057 17.94 14.25 6.97
C ALA A 1057 18.52 15.10 5.82
N TYR A 1058 18.97 16.32 6.12
CA TYR A 1058 19.52 17.24 5.12
C TYR A 1058 20.81 16.70 4.49
N ASN A 1059 20.82 16.41 3.20
CA ASN A 1059 22.00 15.92 2.47
C ASN A 1059 22.78 17.02 1.71
N GLY A 1060 22.38 18.29 1.83
CA GLY A 1060 23.04 19.41 1.14
C GLY A 1060 24.31 19.91 1.85
N SER A 1061 25.04 20.83 1.21
CA SER A 1061 26.22 21.46 1.82
C SER A 1061 25.81 22.45 2.91
N GLY A 1062 26.30 22.26 4.13
CA GLY A 1062 25.96 23.09 5.30
C GLY A 1062 25.34 22.29 6.43
N VAL A 1063 24.74 22.97 7.40
CA VAL A 1063 23.97 22.36 8.50
C VAL A 1063 22.59 23.02 8.55
N ARG A 1064 21.56 22.29 8.12
CA ARG A 1064 20.16 22.73 8.24
C ARG A 1064 19.72 22.63 9.70
N VAL A 1065 19.04 23.65 10.20
CA VAL A 1065 18.50 23.71 11.57
C VAL A 1065 17.20 22.90 11.60
N GLY A 1066 17.20 21.81 12.37
CA GLY A 1066 16.04 20.93 12.56
C GLY A 1066 15.19 21.31 13.77
N ALA A 1067 15.81 21.79 14.85
CA ALA A 1067 15.09 22.35 16.00
C ALA A 1067 15.89 23.47 16.68
N ILE A 1068 15.19 24.30 17.46
CA ILE A 1068 15.78 25.42 18.20
C ILE A 1068 15.34 25.34 19.65
N THR A 1069 16.30 25.46 20.56
CA THR A 1069 16.00 25.56 22.00
C THR A 1069 15.35 26.90 22.30
N GLU A 1070 14.12 26.88 22.85
CA GLU A 1070 13.40 28.09 23.26
C GLU A 1070 14.23 28.93 24.25
N GLY A 1071 14.35 30.24 24.00
CA GLY A 1071 15.17 31.15 24.83
C GLY A 1071 16.70 30.95 24.72
N GLY A 1072 17.15 29.99 23.90
CA GLY A 1072 18.57 29.74 23.61
C GLY A 1072 19.19 30.77 22.66
N PRO A 1073 20.52 30.71 22.44
CA PRO A 1073 21.24 31.67 21.61
C PRO A 1073 20.67 31.87 20.20
N ALA A 1074 20.35 30.78 19.49
CA ALA A 1074 19.79 30.82 18.15
C ALA A 1074 18.38 31.41 18.11
N SER A 1075 17.52 31.04 19.07
CA SER A 1075 16.18 31.63 19.22
C SER A 1075 16.26 33.15 19.43
N LYS A 1076 17.14 33.59 20.35
CA LYS A 1076 17.38 35.03 20.63
C LYS A 1076 17.95 35.79 19.42
N ALA A 1077 18.75 35.13 18.60
CA ALA A 1077 19.32 35.70 17.39
C ALA A 1077 18.35 35.71 16.19
N GLY A 1078 17.20 35.04 16.29
CA GLY A 1078 16.19 34.99 15.22
C GLY A 1078 16.47 33.95 14.12
N LEU A 1079 17.28 32.93 14.42
CA LEU A 1079 17.35 31.74 13.57
C LEU A 1079 15.99 31.02 13.61
N LEU A 1080 15.64 30.39 12.50
CA LEU A 1080 14.40 29.63 12.33
C LEU A 1080 14.73 28.18 11.96
N VAL A 1081 13.79 27.27 12.26
CA VAL A 1081 13.84 25.91 11.71
C VAL A 1081 13.82 26.00 10.17
N GLY A 1082 14.67 25.21 9.51
CA GLY A 1082 14.87 25.24 8.05
C GLY A 1082 16.08 26.06 7.58
N ASP A 1083 16.62 26.95 8.42
CA ASP A 1083 17.84 27.72 8.12
C ASP A 1083 19.04 26.80 7.84
N VAL A 1084 19.84 27.10 6.81
CA VAL A 1084 21.07 26.32 6.51
C VAL A 1084 22.32 27.12 6.87
N ILE A 1085 23.02 26.71 7.92
CA ILE A 1085 24.30 27.31 8.33
C ILE A 1085 25.39 26.87 7.36
N VAL A 1086 26.01 27.84 6.68
CA VAL A 1086 27.05 27.61 5.65
C VAL A 1086 28.42 28.16 6.02
N ALA A 1087 28.52 29.01 7.04
CA ALA A 1087 29.80 29.42 7.64
C ALA A 1087 29.64 29.90 9.10
N MET A 1088 30.74 29.82 9.86
CA MET A 1088 30.88 30.34 11.23
C MET A 1088 32.19 31.15 11.32
N ASN A 1089 32.11 32.44 11.66
CA ASN A 1089 33.25 33.37 11.69
C ASN A 1089 34.11 33.26 10.41
N ASP A 1090 33.47 33.33 9.24
CA ASP A 1090 34.08 33.21 7.91
C ASP A 1090 34.72 31.83 7.60
N VAL A 1091 34.59 30.84 8.50
CA VAL A 1091 34.99 29.45 8.25
C VAL A 1091 33.84 28.69 7.57
N PRO A 1092 34.03 28.15 6.36
CA PRO A 1092 32.99 27.40 5.66
C PRO A 1092 32.56 26.15 6.42
N VAL A 1093 31.26 26.02 6.64
CA VAL A 1093 30.60 24.85 7.21
C VAL A 1093 29.98 24.07 6.07
N LYS A 1094 30.58 22.92 5.73
CA LYS A 1094 30.11 22.07 4.63
C LYS A 1094 29.39 20.80 5.09
N SER A 1095 29.53 20.43 6.36
CA SER A 1095 28.95 19.22 6.94
C SER A 1095 28.75 19.39 8.45
N LEU A 1096 27.95 18.49 9.04
CA LEU A 1096 27.74 18.40 10.48
C LEU A 1096 29.06 18.29 11.26
N LYS A 1097 29.99 17.47 10.75
CA LYS A 1097 31.31 17.28 11.33
C LYS A 1097 32.11 18.58 11.32
N ALA A 1098 32.14 19.30 10.19
CA ALA A 1098 32.84 20.58 10.08
C ALA A 1098 32.27 21.62 11.06
N TYR A 1099 30.95 21.66 11.20
CA TYR A 1099 30.28 22.52 12.17
C TYR A 1099 30.64 22.19 13.62
N SER A 1100 30.60 20.90 13.98
CA SER A 1100 30.95 20.42 15.31
C SER A 1100 32.41 20.68 15.66
N ASP A 1101 33.32 20.42 14.71
CA ASP A 1101 34.76 20.67 14.88
C ASP A 1101 35.08 22.17 15.02
N GLU A 1102 34.30 23.04 14.37
CA GLU A 1102 34.43 24.50 14.53
C GLU A 1102 33.95 24.94 15.93
N LEU A 1103 32.79 24.45 16.37
CA LEU A 1103 32.22 24.78 17.69
C LEU A 1103 33.10 24.37 18.88
N LYS A 1104 33.90 23.31 18.75
CA LYS A 1104 34.85 22.88 19.80
C LYS A 1104 35.90 23.94 20.14
N LYS A 1105 36.14 24.91 19.26
CA LYS A 1105 37.12 25.98 19.46
C LYS A 1105 36.62 27.10 20.37
N PHE A 1106 35.33 27.14 20.69
CA PHE A 1106 34.70 28.22 21.44
C PHE A 1106 34.23 27.77 22.84
N VAL A 1107 34.00 28.75 23.72
CA VAL A 1107 33.41 28.57 25.05
C VAL A 1107 32.09 29.33 25.19
N PRO A 1108 31.23 28.97 26.16
CA PRO A 1108 30.00 29.73 26.43
C PRO A 1108 30.31 31.20 26.73
N GLY A 1109 29.54 32.11 26.14
CA GLY A 1109 29.75 33.56 26.18
C GLY A 1109 30.53 34.13 25.00
N ASP A 1110 31.16 33.29 24.17
CA ASP A 1110 31.81 33.75 22.95
C ASP A 1110 30.78 34.20 21.91
N LYS A 1111 31.05 35.31 21.22
CA LYS A 1111 30.21 35.79 20.13
C LYS A 1111 30.69 35.21 18.80
N VAL A 1112 29.76 34.65 18.04
CA VAL A 1112 30.03 34.12 16.70
C VAL A 1112 29.07 34.70 15.68
N ARG A 1113 29.56 34.83 14.44
CA ARG A 1113 28.78 35.19 13.27
C ARG A 1113 28.48 33.93 12.45
N LEU A 1114 27.21 33.67 12.17
CA LEU A 1114 26.77 32.62 11.29
C LEU A 1114 26.33 33.21 9.94
N GLU A 1115 26.85 32.66 8.85
CA GLU A 1115 26.22 32.80 7.53
C GLU A 1115 25.19 31.70 7.37
N VAL A 1116 23.96 32.10 7.04
CA VAL A 1116 22.80 31.22 6.92
C VAL A 1116 22.12 31.43 5.57
N ILE A 1117 21.69 30.36 4.93
CA ILE A 1117 20.81 30.40 3.77
C ILE A 1117 19.38 30.12 4.25
N ARG A 1118 18.46 31.03 3.92
CA ARG A 1118 17.02 30.89 4.12
C ARG A 1118 16.34 31.30 2.82
N ASP A 1119 15.51 30.42 2.26
CA ASP A 1119 14.82 30.66 0.99
C ASP A 1119 15.76 31.15 -0.14
N ASP A 1120 16.91 30.48 -0.29
CA ASP A 1120 18.01 30.81 -1.23
C ASP A 1120 18.67 32.20 -1.05
N GLN A 1121 18.31 32.92 0.01
CA GLN A 1121 18.93 34.21 0.36
C GLN A 1121 19.91 34.04 1.52
N LYS A 1122 21.02 34.78 1.47
CA LYS A 1122 22.03 34.78 2.53
C LYS A 1122 21.69 35.78 3.63
N PHE A 1123 21.70 35.30 4.86
CA PHE A 1123 21.53 36.08 6.09
C PHE A 1123 22.76 35.94 6.99
N LEU A 1124 22.99 36.97 7.79
CA LEU A 1124 24.06 37.01 8.78
C LEU A 1124 23.43 37.16 10.16
N PHE A 1125 23.76 36.23 11.06
CA PHE A 1125 23.31 36.25 12.43
C PHE A 1125 24.51 36.36 13.36
N GLU A 1126 24.46 37.29 14.31
CA GLU A 1126 25.41 37.34 15.43
C GLU A 1126 24.73 36.78 16.67
N LEU A 1127 25.34 35.78 17.30
CA LEU A 1127 24.85 35.21 18.55
C LEU A 1127 25.98 35.01 19.56
N GLU A 1128 25.61 35.12 20.83
CA GLU A 1128 26.47 34.77 21.95
C GLU A 1128 26.21 33.29 22.31
N LEU A 1129 27.23 32.45 22.15
CA LEU A 1129 27.12 31.01 22.36
C LEU A 1129 26.73 30.69 23.81
N GLY A 1130 25.80 29.75 23.97
CA GLY A 1130 25.38 29.24 25.26
C GLY A 1130 26.25 28.08 25.73
N ALA A 1131 26.05 27.67 26.98
CA ALA A 1131 26.53 26.37 27.45
C ALA A 1131 25.84 25.25 26.67
N ARG A 1132 26.58 24.17 26.41
CA ARG A 1132 26.04 22.96 25.79
C ARG A 1132 24.94 22.34 26.65
#